data_AF-A0A8H3YSP3-F1
#
_entry.id   AF-A0A8H3YSP3-F1
#
_cell.length_a   1.000
_cell.length_b   1.000
_cell.length_c   1.000
_cell.angle_alpha   90.00
_cell.angle_beta   90.00
_cell.angle_gamma   90.00
#
_symmetry.space_group_name_H-M   'P 1'
#
loop_
_entity.id
_entity.type
_entity.pdbx_description
1 polymer ?
#
loop_
_entity_poly.entity_id
_entity_poly.type
_entity_poly.pdbx_seq_one_letter_code
_entity_poly.pdbx_strand_id
1 'polypeptide(L)'
;MATTTLLHTNDRDQRVADFLDDKLQTLPDLESLDALLVKVRDQHVLLRKQLENAEIDQREAKAAAEQHAVSVQEKAELFHHAQQDIDRKLRIITQSDTSDDAVRRFEASMAKLKTLDITDAYVRQLSEVEDLSEQCRISLGKDDNAALDAYRRLHTLSSQLPALQDAAEGAAPHLVDHILAKTYNIRSEIEKAFSAQLEVVLKQMHWPTPGMTVPLALEKDFLEGVRKLLELQKPALEALQSSKDTSRAEPLVLLPLQVMARHLELAFRFHFEGDRPMNKLDRPEYFLNHVIEKFVSQYANFMDDHLQPILLEVFRGTSLSLNSAYIDATSAFITAVLPMVRAKIFAILPRSAAQLQLLSHLIHEIMSFDSTIREDWGYDAGNETEGWRGLAYEVLATDTWFSTWLKVEKDFALARYHEIIEASDNFELDYDSVGHGHTKPTKAAIQVNDLLETATDLYRTLTSFSQKLRFLIDIQISIFDLFHSRLSEGLAAYLSRTSTIGRTSREDQASLQGVAGLESLCRIYGSSEYLEKCMRDWSDDVFFLELWTELQSRASSRKTVAGSMTVAQVREATSNTVGTDDGDVSGALFDETAQSYSKLRVRCEGLITDLLTYNVRQNLTAYTRINPWATLISSSSSSISASLPPTAELDSLLTTISTHFSFLSKALGKVPLRRIARATTSTIDTILFDQVLLRHSFSSAGAAQFASDINTIKFSISKLCGAEVAEFGLLHVCEGARLVGLPVEAEEGGMGLWAVEKKMFEASGEEARGCLEELGFQRLGVAEGRKVLARRVEVSDQ
;
A
#
# COMPACT_ATOMS: atom_id res chain seq x y z
N MET A 1 69.39 -26.66 3.03
CA MET A 1 68.24 -27.57 3.20
C MET A 1 68.62 -28.74 4.13
N ALA A 2 68.64 -28.52 5.44
CA ALA A 2 68.77 -29.64 6.41
C ALA A 2 68.15 -29.35 7.79
N THR A 3 67.64 -28.15 8.07
CA THR A 3 67.07 -27.79 9.38
C THR A 3 65.56 -27.53 9.38
N THR A 4 64.90 -27.55 8.22
CA THR A 4 63.46 -27.24 8.11
C THR A 4 62.55 -28.47 8.19
N THR A 5 63.11 -29.69 8.10
CA THR A 5 62.32 -30.92 7.98
C THR A 5 61.82 -31.48 9.31
N LEU A 6 62.42 -31.10 10.45
CA LEU A 6 62.09 -31.65 11.77
C LEU A 6 60.99 -30.87 12.54
N LEU A 7 60.70 -29.63 12.16
CA LEU A 7 59.64 -28.82 12.80
C LEU A 7 58.23 -29.11 12.22
N HIS A 8 58.14 -29.56 10.97
CA HIS A 8 56.85 -29.74 10.28
C HIS A 8 56.07 -30.99 10.68
N THR A 9 56.73 -32.02 11.22
CA THR A 9 56.09 -33.27 11.62
C THR A 9 55.28 -33.11 12.91
N ASN A 10 55.79 -32.33 13.87
CA ASN A 10 55.14 -32.18 15.18
C ASN A 10 53.81 -31.40 15.11
N ASP A 11 53.72 -30.40 14.23
CA ASP A 11 52.52 -29.57 14.05
C ASP A 11 51.39 -30.30 13.31
N ARG A 12 51.75 -31.22 12.41
CA ARG A 12 50.78 -32.06 11.69
C ARG A 12 50.17 -33.13 12.60
N ASP A 13 51.00 -33.77 13.42
CA ASP A 13 50.52 -34.79 14.35
C ASP A 13 49.66 -34.17 15.47
N GLN A 14 49.97 -32.96 15.92
CA GLN A 14 49.13 -32.19 16.85
C GLN A 14 47.75 -31.86 16.26
N ARG A 15 47.67 -31.39 15.00
CA ARG A 15 46.40 -31.08 14.34
C ARG A 15 45.53 -32.31 14.09
N VAL A 16 46.14 -33.45 13.82
CA VAL A 16 45.39 -34.72 13.67
C VAL A 16 44.85 -35.18 15.02
N ALA A 17 45.64 -35.04 16.09
CA ALA A 17 45.18 -35.32 17.45
C ALA A 17 44.01 -34.41 17.86
N ASP A 18 44.14 -33.10 17.67
CA ASP A 18 43.09 -32.11 17.98
C ASP A 18 41.80 -32.39 17.18
N PHE A 19 41.93 -32.81 15.91
CA PHE A 19 40.77 -33.15 15.08
C PHE A 19 40.08 -34.44 15.53
N LEU A 20 40.84 -35.45 15.95
CA LEU A 20 40.29 -36.69 16.47
C LEU A 20 39.62 -36.47 17.83
N ASP A 21 40.23 -35.66 18.71
CA ASP A 21 39.66 -35.29 20.01
C ASP A 21 38.39 -34.44 19.85
N ASP A 22 38.29 -33.57 18.83
CA ASP A 22 37.08 -32.81 18.53
C ASP A 22 35.93 -33.70 18.00
N LYS A 23 36.25 -34.73 17.21
CA LYS A 23 35.24 -35.56 16.54
C LYS A 23 34.85 -36.83 17.28
N LEU A 24 35.64 -37.28 18.26
CA LEU A 24 35.40 -38.49 19.04
C LEU A 24 35.47 -38.17 20.53
N GLN A 25 34.48 -37.40 21.03
CA GLN A 25 34.46 -36.91 22.41
C GLN A 25 33.87 -37.92 23.40
N THR A 26 32.98 -38.82 22.94
CA THR A 26 32.26 -39.78 23.79
C THR A 26 32.26 -41.20 23.21
N LEU A 27 32.01 -42.21 24.05
CA LEU A 27 32.05 -43.63 23.65
C LEU A 27 31.10 -44.01 22.47
N PRO A 28 29.88 -43.43 22.35
CA PRO A 28 29.00 -43.66 21.20
C PRO A 28 29.53 -43.09 19.88
N ASP A 29 30.41 -42.08 19.91
CA ASP A 29 30.93 -41.45 18.68
C ASP A 29 31.83 -42.40 17.88
N LEU A 30 32.31 -43.49 18.51
CA LEU A 30 33.03 -44.59 17.83
C LEU A 30 32.16 -45.33 16.81
N GLU A 31 30.82 -45.29 16.92
CA GLU A 31 29.94 -45.85 15.89
C GLU A 31 29.96 -45.03 14.59
N SER A 32 30.35 -43.75 14.66
CA SER A 32 30.48 -42.86 13.49
C SER A 32 31.84 -42.94 12.80
N LEU A 33 32.77 -43.75 13.32
CA LEU A 33 34.16 -43.82 12.86
C LEU A 33 34.27 -44.26 11.40
N ASP A 34 33.46 -45.25 10.99
CA ASP A 34 33.45 -45.73 9.60
C ASP A 34 32.95 -44.65 8.64
N ALA A 35 31.93 -43.90 9.02
CA ALA A 35 31.43 -42.77 8.21
C ALA A 35 32.46 -41.63 8.14
N LEU A 36 33.18 -41.36 9.23
CA LEU A 36 34.25 -40.36 9.27
C LEU A 36 35.44 -40.79 8.39
N LEU A 37 35.82 -42.07 8.41
CA LEU A 37 36.87 -42.63 7.55
C LEU A 37 36.49 -42.56 6.07
N VAL A 38 35.23 -42.85 5.72
CA VAL A 38 34.73 -42.69 4.34
C VAL A 38 34.80 -41.22 3.94
N LYS A 39 34.34 -40.29 4.78
CA LYS A 39 34.38 -38.86 4.49
C LYS A 39 35.80 -38.33 4.31
N VAL A 40 36.74 -38.75 5.15
CA VAL A 40 38.16 -38.38 5.03
C VAL A 40 38.75 -38.98 3.75
N ARG A 41 38.39 -40.23 3.40
CA ARG A 41 38.84 -40.87 2.16
C ARG A 41 38.31 -40.16 0.93
N ASP A 42 37.04 -39.76 0.93
CA ASP A 42 36.40 -39.02 -0.15
C ASP A 42 37.01 -37.62 -0.30
N GLN A 43 37.25 -36.93 0.82
CA GLN A 43 38.00 -35.67 0.81
C GLN A 43 39.43 -35.84 0.29
N HIS A 44 40.10 -36.94 0.64
CA HIS A 44 41.46 -37.21 0.17
C HIS A 44 41.50 -37.55 -1.32
N VAL A 45 40.45 -38.21 -1.85
CA VAL A 45 40.28 -38.45 -3.29
C VAL A 45 39.99 -37.14 -4.02
N LEU A 46 39.11 -36.30 -3.47
CA LEU A 46 38.77 -34.99 -4.03
C LEU A 46 39.99 -34.07 -4.06
N LEU A 47 40.74 -33.98 -2.96
CA LEU A 47 41.97 -33.18 -2.87
C LEU A 47 43.04 -33.69 -3.82
N ARG A 48 43.19 -35.01 -4.01
CA ARG A 48 44.09 -35.56 -5.02
C ARG A 48 43.67 -35.16 -6.43
N LYS A 49 42.38 -35.23 -6.74
CA LYS A 49 41.86 -34.82 -8.04
C LYS A 49 42.04 -33.32 -8.28
N GLN A 50 41.83 -32.50 -7.25
CA GLN A 50 42.07 -31.06 -7.32
C GLN A 50 43.55 -30.73 -7.47
N LEU A 51 44.45 -31.46 -6.80
CA LEU A 51 45.89 -31.30 -6.96
C LEU A 51 46.33 -31.70 -8.37
N GLU A 52 45.82 -32.82 -8.88
CA GLU A 52 46.12 -33.30 -10.24
C GLU A 52 45.62 -32.30 -11.30
N ASN A 53 44.41 -31.77 -11.14
CA ASN A 53 43.89 -30.70 -12.00
C ASN A 53 44.73 -29.43 -11.87
N ALA A 54 45.09 -29.01 -10.66
CA ALA A 54 45.92 -27.82 -10.47
C ALA A 54 47.34 -27.99 -11.06
N GLU A 55 47.90 -29.20 -11.02
CA GLU A 55 49.17 -29.51 -11.67
C GLU A 55 49.04 -29.51 -13.20
N ILE A 56 47.91 -29.99 -13.74
CA ILE A 56 47.60 -29.91 -15.17
C ILE A 56 47.46 -28.45 -15.60
N ASP A 57 46.61 -27.68 -14.91
CA ASP A 57 46.38 -26.26 -15.18
C ASP A 57 47.68 -25.46 -15.05
N GLN A 58 48.51 -25.75 -14.05
CA GLN A 58 49.82 -25.11 -13.91
C GLN A 58 50.76 -25.49 -15.05
N ARG A 59 50.76 -26.75 -15.50
CA ARG A 59 51.60 -27.22 -16.60
C ARG A 59 51.14 -26.63 -17.93
N GLU A 60 49.84 -26.52 -18.15
CA GLU A 60 49.24 -25.87 -19.31
C GLU A 60 49.49 -24.36 -19.30
N ALA A 61 49.29 -23.69 -18.16
CA ALA A 61 49.60 -22.26 -18.01
C ALA A 61 51.09 -21.98 -18.20
N LYS A 62 51.97 -22.86 -17.70
CA LYS A 62 53.42 -22.73 -17.87
C LYS A 62 53.83 -22.99 -19.32
N ALA A 63 53.26 -24.01 -19.97
CA ALA A 63 53.49 -24.27 -21.39
C ALA A 63 52.96 -23.13 -22.27
N ALA A 64 51.79 -22.57 -21.97
CA ALA A 64 51.24 -21.41 -22.64
C ALA A 64 52.08 -20.15 -22.39
N ALA A 65 52.59 -19.96 -21.17
CA ALA A 65 53.48 -18.85 -20.83
C ALA A 65 54.85 -18.99 -21.52
N GLU A 66 55.41 -20.20 -21.61
CA GLU A 66 56.65 -20.48 -22.34
C GLU A 66 56.44 -20.32 -23.85
N GLN A 67 55.33 -20.82 -24.42
CA GLN A 67 54.98 -20.57 -25.82
C GLN A 67 54.73 -19.09 -26.09
N HIS A 68 54.11 -18.37 -25.15
CA HIS A 68 53.92 -16.93 -25.28
C HIS A 68 55.25 -16.19 -25.17
N ALA A 69 56.14 -16.59 -24.25
CA ALA A 69 57.47 -16.02 -24.12
C ALA A 69 58.33 -16.28 -25.37
N VAL A 70 58.29 -17.49 -25.93
CA VAL A 70 58.94 -17.81 -27.21
C VAL A 70 58.31 -17.02 -28.34
N SER A 71 56.97 -16.93 -28.43
CA SER A 71 56.30 -16.13 -29.46
C SER A 71 56.61 -14.63 -29.32
N VAL A 72 56.68 -14.10 -28.10
CA VAL A 72 57.07 -12.71 -27.83
C VAL A 72 58.53 -12.50 -28.14
N GLN A 73 59.41 -13.46 -27.86
CA GLN A 73 60.82 -13.38 -28.20
C GLN A 73 61.04 -13.49 -29.71
N GLU A 74 60.36 -14.39 -30.40
CA GLU A 74 60.35 -14.47 -31.88
C GLU A 74 59.80 -13.18 -32.48
N LYS A 75 58.70 -12.63 -31.94
CA LYS A 75 58.17 -11.33 -32.37
C LYS A 75 59.14 -10.19 -32.05
N ALA A 76 59.84 -10.24 -30.93
CA ALA A 76 60.82 -9.23 -30.53
C ALA A 76 62.07 -9.34 -31.40
N GLU A 77 62.53 -10.53 -31.76
CA GLU A 77 63.62 -10.79 -32.69
C GLU A 77 63.23 -10.41 -34.11
N LEU A 78 62.02 -10.75 -34.57
CA LEU A 78 61.47 -10.29 -35.84
C LEU A 78 61.33 -8.77 -35.85
N PHE A 79 60.90 -8.16 -34.75
CA PHE A 79 60.82 -6.72 -34.61
C PHE A 79 62.21 -6.08 -34.58
N HIS A 80 63.20 -6.68 -33.89
CA HIS A 80 64.58 -6.20 -33.90
C HIS A 80 65.22 -6.37 -35.27
N HIS A 81 64.95 -7.46 -35.98
CA HIS A 81 65.39 -7.65 -37.36
C HIS A 81 64.72 -6.66 -38.29
N ALA A 82 63.42 -6.45 -38.15
CA ALA A 82 62.67 -5.45 -38.91
C ALA A 82 63.15 -4.04 -38.58
N GLN A 83 63.49 -3.75 -37.32
CA GLN A 83 63.98 -2.45 -36.88
C GLN A 83 65.45 -2.24 -37.27
N GLN A 84 66.29 -3.26 -37.30
CA GLN A 84 67.64 -3.20 -37.86
C GLN A 84 67.60 -3.10 -39.38
N ASP A 85 66.66 -3.76 -40.05
CA ASP A 85 66.43 -3.64 -41.49
C ASP A 85 65.86 -2.25 -41.82
N ILE A 86 64.94 -1.74 -41.00
CA ILE A 86 64.44 -0.36 -41.07
C ILE A 86 65.57 0.60 -40.79
N ASP A 87 66.37 0.49 -39.72
CA ASP A 87 67.49 1.38 -39.39
C ASP A 87 68.61 1.29 -40.43
N ARG A 88 68.84 0.11 -41.03
CA ARG A 88 69.75 -0.06 -42.16
C ARG A 88 69.16 0.61 -43.40
N LYS A 89 67.87 0.44 -43.70
CA LYS A 89 67.17 1.12 -44.78
C LYS A 89 67.06 2.62 -44.52
N LEU A 90 66.94 3.08 -43.27
CA LEU A 90 66.86 4.47 -42.84
C LEU A 90 68.25 5.09 -42.91
N ARG A 91 69.33 4.37 -42.58
CA ARG A 91 70.72 4.78 -42.88
C ARG A 91 70.99 4.83 -44.38
N ILE A 92 70.48 3.87 -45.16
CA ILE A 92 70.58 3.87 -46.62
C ILE A 92 69.77 5.04 -47.20
N ILE A 93 68.56 5.33 -46.69
CA ILE A 93 67.66 6.41 -47.12
C ILE A 93 68.16 7.78 -46.63
N THR A 94 68.77 7.89 -45.45
CA THR A 94 69.40 9.14 -44.96
C THR A 94 70.77 9.40 -45.56
N GLN A 95 71.42 8.41 -46.18
CA GLN A 95 72.63 8.55 -46.99
C GLN A 95 72.36 8.53 -48.50
N SER A 96 71.11 8.32 -48.92
CA SER A 96 70.66 8.29 -50.31
C SER A 96 69.77 9.48 -50.54
N ASP A 97 70.26 10.47 -51.30
CA ASP A 97 69.47 11.57 -51.87
C ASP A 97 68.50 11.05 -52.96
N THR A 98 67.72 10.01 -52.66
CA THR A 98 66.59 9.55 -53.46
C THR A 98 65.32 10.09 -52.82
N SER A 99 64.71 11.02 -53.53
CA SER A 99 63.82 12.05 -52.99
C SER A 99 62.59 11.54 -52.22
N ASP A 100 62.28 12.24 -51.13
CA ASP A 100 60.96 12.31 -50.46
C ASP A 100 59.78 12.42 -51.44
N ASP A 101 60.04 12.93 -52.64
CA ASP A 101 59.07 13.15 -53.71
C ASP A 101 58.49 11.83 -54.27
N ALA A 102 59.25 10.73 -54.28
CA ALA A 102 58.76 9.44 -54.78
C ALA A 102 57.82 8.73 -53.79
N VAL A 103 58.12 8.81 -52.49
CA VAL A 103 57.27 8.26 -51.41
C VAL A 103 55.97 9.05 -51.33
N ARG A 104 56.03 10.40 -51.36
CA ARG A 104 54.84 11.25 -51.41
C ARG A 104 53.96 10.96 -52.64
N ARG A 105 54.55 10.68 -53.81
CA ARG A 105 53.79 10.31 -55.02
C ARG A 105 53.13 8.93 -54.91
N PHE A 106 53.74 7.99 -54.20
CA PHE A 106 53.16 6.66 -53.97
C PHE A 106 52.05 6.72 -52.94
N GLU A 107 52.24 7.43 -51.82
CA GLU A 107 51.18 7.70 -50.83
C GLU A 107 50.00 8.46 -51.46
N ALA A 108 50.27 9.46 -52.29
CA ALA A 108 49.23 10.17 -53.02
C ALA A 108 48.48 9.27 -54.02
N SER A 109 49.18 8.33 -54.66
CA SER A 109 48.55 7.34 -55.55
C SER A 109 47.72 6.30 -54.77
N MET A 110 48.19 5.85 -53.62
CA MET A 110 47.49 4.91 -52.75
C MET A 110 46.26 5.55 -52.08
N ALA A 111 46.36 6.82 -51.68
CA ALA A 111 45.24 7.60 -51.21
C ALA A 111 44.19 7.79 -52.31
N LYS A 112 44.61 8.06 -53.56
CA LYS A 112 43.69 8.09 -54.71
C LYS A 112 43.01 6.75 -54.96
N LEU A 113 43.74 5.63 -54.86
CA LEU A 113 43.17 4.30 -55.02
C LEU A 113 42.14 4.00 -53.91
N LYS A 114 42.47 4.29 -52.65
CA LYS A 114 41.54 4.14 -51.52
C LYS A 114 40.29 5.00 -51.68
N THR A 115 40.44 6.25 -52.12
CA THR A 115 39.30 7.12 -52.43
C THR A 115 38.46 6.55 -53.58
N LEU A 116 39.10 5.98 -54.60
CA LEU A 116 38.39 5.33 -55.70
C LEU A 116 37.59 4.11 -55.22
N ASP A 117 38.18 3.25 -54.39
CA ASP A 117 37.51 2.06 -53.84
C ASP A 117 36.32 2.44 -52.95
N ILE A 118 36.47 3.47 -52.09
CA ILE A 118 35.37 4.01 -51.28
C ILE A 118 34.28 4.59 -52.17
N THR A 119 34.66 5.33 -53.23
CA THR A 119 33.70 5.92 -54.17
C THR A 119 32.95 4.85 -54.96
N ASP A 120 33.63 3.81 -55.42
CA ASP A 120 33.02 2.67 -56.12
C ASP A 120 32.03 1.93 -55.20
N ALA A 121 32.42 1.62 -53.96
CA ALA A 121 31.52 1.02 -52.98
C ALA A 121 30.30 1.92 -52.69
N TYR A 122 30.51 3.22 -52.53
CA TYR A 122 29.44 4.21 -52.31
C TYR A 122 28.45 4.25 -53.48
N VAL A 123 28.97 4.30 -54.72
CA VAL A 123 28.14 4.34 -55.94
C VAL A 123 27.38 3.02 -56.14
N ARG A 124 27.99 1.87 -55.83
CA ARG A 124 27.31 0.56 -55.90
C ARG A 124 26.14 0.48 -54.93
N GLN A 125 26.31 0.95 -53.69
CA GLN A 125 25.23 0.99 -52.70
C GLN A 125 24.07 1.89 -53.15
N LEU A 126 24.38 3.07 -53.70
CA LEU A 126 23.36 3.94 -54.29
C LEU A 126 22.66 3.30 -55.49
N SER A 127 23.41 2.63 -56.37
CA SER A 127 22.85 1.95 -57.54
C SER A 127 21.90 0.83 -57.12
N GLU A 128 22.30 0.00 -56.16
CA GLU A 128 21.46 -1.09 -55.64
C GLU A 128 20.17 -0.55 -55.01
N VAL A 129 20.25 0.52 -54.24
CA VAL A 129 19.08 1.18 -53.64
C VAL A 129 18.15 1.77 -54.71
N GLU A 130 18.71 2.38 -55.76
CA GLU A 130 17.91 2.94 -56.86
C GLU A 130 17.24 1.82 -57.68
N ASP A 131 17.98 0.74 -57.98
CA ASP A 131 17.46 -0.43 -58.70
C ASP A 131 16.32 -1.10 -57.92
N LEU A 132 16.48 -1.31 -56.62
CA LEU A 132 15.43 -1.86 -55.76
C LEU A 132 14.22 -0.91 -55.65
N SER A 133 14.47 0.39 -55.54
CA SER A 133 13.41 1.41 -55.48
C SER A 133 12.58 1.42 -56.77
N GLU A 134 13.25 1.35 -57.93
CA GLU A 134 12.57 1.34 -59.23
C GLU A 134 11.83 0.02 -59.47
N GLN A 135 12.40 -1.11 -59.06
CA GLN A 135 11.70 -2.41 -59.09
C GLN A 135 10.43 -2.40 -58.24
N CYS A 136 10.44 -1.77 -57.05
CA CYS A 136 9.24 -1.59 -56.24
C CYS A 136 8.17 -0.83 -57.04
N ARG A 137 8.53 0.30 -57.65
CA ARG A 137 7.58 1.16 -58.39
C ARG A 137 7.01 0.52 -59.64
N ILE A 138 7.83 -0.21 -60.40
CA ILE A 138 7.39 -0.88 -61.63
C ILE A 138 6.43 -2.03 -61.32
N SER A 139 6.65 -2.73 -60.20
CA SER A 139 5.90 -3.91 -59.80
C SER A 139 4.61 -3.55 -59.06
N LEU A 140 4.57 -2.41 -58.36
CA LEU A 140 3.41 -1.95 -57.60
C LEU A 140 2.14 -1.84 -58.49
N GLY A 141 1.07 -2.54 -58.11
CA GLY A 141 -0.19 -2.61 -58.85
C GLY A 141 -0.20 -3.61 -60.03
N LYS A 142 0.92 -4.27 -60.33
CA LYS A 142 1.01 -5.37 -61.32
C LYS A 142 1.31 -6.70 -60.64
N ASP A 143 2.37 -6.73 -59.84
CA ASP A 143 2.79 -7.85 -59.00
C ASP A 143 3.19 -7.30 -57.63
N ASP A 144 2.20 -7.19 -56.76
CA ASP A 144 2.38 -6.61 -55.42
C ASP A 144 3.29 -7.47 -54.52
N ASN A 145 3.41 -8.78 -54.79
CA ASN A 145 4.33 -9.64 -54.06
C ASN A 145 5.78 -9.35 -54.46
N ALA A 146 6.05 -9.17 -55.76
CA ALA A 146 7.37 -8.75 -56.23
C ALA A 146 7.75 -7.35 -55.71
N ALA A 147 6.80 -6.43 -55.60
CA ALA A 147 7.01 -5.12 -54.99
C ALA A 147 7.38 -5.24 -53.49
N LEU A 148 6.67 -6.08 -52.74
CA LEU A 148 6.98 -6.36 -51.33
C LEU A 148 8.34 -7.01 -51.14
N ASP A 149 8.73 -7.95 -52.01
CA ASP A 149 10.03 -8.61 -51.92
C ASP A 149 11.20 -7.65 -52.21
N ALA A 150 11.06 -6.78 -53.22
CA ALA A 150 12.04 -5.72 -53.48
C ALA A 150 12.13 -4.75 -52.29
N TYR A 151 10.99 -4.38 -51.69
CA TYR A 151 10.96 -3.54 -50.51
C TYR A 151 11.62 -4.20 -49.29
N ARG A 152 11.38 -5.50 -49.04
CA ARG A 152 12.00 -6.24 -47.92
C ARG A 152 13.52 -6.23 -48.03
N ARG A 153 14.08 -6.38 -49.25
CA ARG A 153 15.52 -6.28 -49.49
C ARG A 153 16.04 -4.87 -49.19
N LEU A 154 15.35 -3.85 -49.70
CA LEU A 154 15.69 -2.45 -49.45
C LEU A 154 15.65 -2.10 -47.96
N HIS A 155 14.61 -2.53 -47.25
CA HIS A 155 14.44 -2.34 -45.80
C HIS A 155 15.55 -3.03 -45.02
N THR A 156 15.88 -4.28 -45.36
CA THR A 156 16.96 -5.04 -44.70
C THR A 156 18.28 -4.29 -44.83
N LEU A 157 18.61 -3.82 -46.03
CA LEU A 157 19.80 -3.02 -46.29
C LEU A 157 19.77 -1.72 -45.47
N SER A 158 18.66 -0.98 -45.49
CA SER A 158 18.55 0.29 -44.74
C SER A 158 18.65 0.11 -43.23
N SER A 159 18.12 -0.99 -42.69
CA SER A 159 18.06 -1.25 -41.24
C SER A 159 19.42 -1.56 -40.62
N GLN A 160 20.37 -2.05 -41.43
CA GLN A 160 21.72 -2.40 -40.97
C GLN A 160 22.69 -1.20 -41.00
N LEU A 161 22.40 -0.18 -41.81
CA LEU A 161 23.31 0.95 -42.02
C LEU A 161 23.61 1.79 -40.77
N PRO A 162 22.65 2.08 -39.87
CA PRO A 162 22.94 2.87 -38.67
C PRO A 162 23.99 2.20 -37.76
N ALA A 163 23.86 0.90 -37.50
CA ALA A 163 24.82 0.17 -36.68
C ALA A 163 26.21 0.09 -37.34
N LEU A 164 26.26 -0.02 -38.67
CA LEU A 164 27.52 0.01 -39.43
C LEU A 164 28.17 1.39 -39.42
N GLN A 165 27.36 2.46 -39.45
CA GLN A 165 27.84 3.84 -39.35
C GLN A 165 28.44 4.11 -37.97
N ASP A 166 27.78 3.66 -36.90
CA ASP A 166 28.31 3.78 -35.54
C ASP A 166 29.63 3.01 -35.37
N ALA A 167 29.71 1.79 -35.90
CA ALA A 167 30.93 0.99 -35.92
C ALA A 167 32.06 1.64 -36.76
N ALA A 168 31.70 2.51 -37.71
CA ALA A 168 32.61 3.26 -38.56
C ALA A 168 32.83 4.72 -38.09
N GLU A 169 32.59 5.01 -36.80
CA GLU A 169 32.81 6.33 -36.19
C GLU A 169 32.07 7.48 -36.92
N GLY A 170 30.86 7.20 -37.42
CA GLY A 170 30.02 8.20 -38.08
C GLY A 170 30.30 8.44 -39.57
N ALA A 171 31.08 7.57 -40.21
CA ALA A 171 31.41 7.72 -41.63
C ALA A 171 30.18 7.70 -42.57
N ALA A 172 30.27 8.43 -43.69
CA ALA A 172 29.27 8.50 -44.76
C ALA A 172 27.82 8.88 -44.32
N PRO A 173 27.63 9.93 -43.49
CA PRO A 173 26.30 10.28 -42.96
C PRO A 173 25.27 10.59 -44.05
N HIS A 174 25.67 11.30 -45.11
CA HIS A 174 24.78 11.63 -46.22
C HIS A 174 24.29 10.41 -47.01
N LEU A 175 25.07 9.33 -47.06
CA LEU A 175 24.64 8.08 -47.71
C LEU A 175 23.54 7.43 -46.90
N VAL A 176 23.79 7.29 -45.59
CA VAL A 176 22.85 6.66 -44.66
C VAL A 176 21.54 7.46 -44.63
N ASP A 177 21.61 8.78 -44.46
CA ASP A 177 20.45 9.67 -44.50
C ASP A 177 19.67 9.54 -45.81
N HIS A 178 20.37 9.50 -46.96
CA HIS A 178 19.73 9.36 -48.26
C HIS A 178 19.01 8.01 -48.41
N ILE A 179 19.66 6.90 -48.02
CA ILE A 179 19.08 5.56 -48.13
C ILE A 179 17.88 5.42 -47.18
N LEU A 180 17.97 5.93 -45.95
CA LEU A 180 16.86 5.92 -45.00
C LEU A 180 15.67 6.75 -45.53
N ALA A 181 15.93 7.96 -46.05
CA ALA A 181 14.90 8.81 -46.64
C ALA A 181 14.24 8.15 -47.86
N LYS A 182 15.03 7.55 -48.76
CA LYS A 182 14.52 6.85 -49.94
C LYS A 182 13.66 5.65 -49.54
N THR A 183 14.12 4.84 -48.58
CA THR A 183 13.39 3.68 -48.08
C THR A 183 12.07 4.07 -47.44
N TYR A 184 12.05 5.16 -46.65
CA TYR A 184 10.83 5.73 -46.09
C TYR A 184 9.84 6.19 -47.17
N ASN A 185 10.33 6.87 -48.20
CA ASN A 185 9.48 7.33 -49.30
C ASN A 185 8.85 6.16 -50.06
N ILE A 186 9.63 5.12 -50.40
CA ILE A 186 9.11 3.92 -51.08
C ILE A 186 8.09 3.20 -50.21
N ARG A 187 8.35 3.06 -48.89
CA ARG A 187 7.36 2.51 -47.95
C ARG A 187 6.06 3.30 -47.98
N SER A 188 6.13 4.63 -47.95
CA SER A 188 4.95 5.50 -47.98
C SER A 188 4.18 5.39 -49.31
N GLU A 189 4.88 5.24 -50.44
CA GLU A 189 4.25 4.98 -51.75
C GLU A 189 3.48 3.65 -51.75
N ILE A 190 4.09 2.57 -51.25
CA ILE A 190 3.46 1.24 -51.16
C ILE A 190 2.27 1.25 -50.18
N GLU A 191 2.43 1.86 -49.00
CA GLU A 191 1.36 1.97 -48.00
C GLU A 191 0.13 2.69 -48.56
N LYS A 192 0.34 3.81 -49.28
CA LYS A 192 -0.75 4.55 -49.92
C LYS A 192 -1.47 3.72 -50.97
N ALA A 193 -0.72 2.98 -51.80
CA ALA A 193 -1.30 2.13 -52.83
C ALA A 193 -2.14 0.98 -52.22
N PHE A 194 -1.60 0.25 -51.25
CA PHE A 194 -2.32 -0.84 -50.58
C PHE A 194 -3.50 -0.34 -49.75
N SER A 195 -3.36 0.81 -49.08
CA SER A 195 -4.48 1.45 -48.38
C SER A 195 -5.61 1.80 -49.35
N ALA A 196 -5.30 2.37 -50.51
CA ALA A 196 -6.29 2.72 -51.52
C ALA A 196 -7.01 1.48 -52.09
N GLN A 197 -6.29 0.37 -52.29
CA GLN A 197 -6.90 -0.91 -52.70
C GLN A 197 -7.90 -1.40 -51.63
N LEU A 198 -7.51 -1.43 -50.35
CA LEU A 198 -8.39 -1.84 -49.27
C LEU A 198 -9.61 -0.89 -49.13
N GLU A 199 -9.43 0.43 -49.27
CA GLU A 199 -10.53 1.40 -49.23
C GLU A 199 -11.59 1.15 -50.31
N VAL A 200 -11.20 0.70 -51.51
CA VAL A 200 -12.15 0.33 -52.56
C VAL A 200 -13.00 -0.87 -52.13
N VAL A 201 -12.38 -1.89 -51.55
CA VAL A 201 -13.07 -3.08 -51.03
C VAL A 201 -14.02 -2.71 -49.89
N LEU A 202 -13.57 -1.92 -48.92
CA LEU A 202 -14.39 -1.44 -47.80
C LEU A 202 -15.62 -0.66 -48.28
N LYS A 203 -15.48 0.18 -49.30
CA LYS A 203 -16.61 0.91 -49.91
C LYS A 203 -17.62 -0.03 -50.57
N GLN A 204 -17.16 -1.07 -51.27
CA GLN A 204 -18.04 -2.07 -51.89
C GLN A 204 -18.76 -2.95 -50.85
N MET A 205 -18.13 -3.20 -49.71
CA MET A 205 -18.72 -3.89 -48.57
C MET A 205 -19.68 -3.02 -47.75
N HIS A 206 -19.77 -1.71 -48.06
CA HIS A 206 -20.50 -0.72 -47.27
C HIS A 206 -20.03 -0.63 -45.81
N TRP A 207 -18.73 -0.83 -45.56
CA TRP A 207 -18.13 -0.53 -44.26
C TRP A 207 -18.23 0.97 -43.96
N PRO A 208 -18.67 1.42 -42.76
CA PRO A 208 -19.01 0.68 -41.54
C PRO A 208 -20.53 0.64 -41.25
N THR A 209 -21.37 0.05 -42.12
CA THR A 209 -22.80 -0.19 -41.83
C THR A 209 -23.05 -1.32 -40.82
N PRO A 210 -23.77 -1.09 -39.70
CA PRO A 210 -24.12 -2.12 -38.71
C PRO A 210 -24.55 -3.48 -39.26
N GLY A 211 -23.94 -4.57 -38.75
CA GLY A 211 -24.31 -5.95 -39.09
C GLY A 211 -23.88 -6.41 -40.49
N MET A 212 -22.97 -5.70 -41.15
CA MET A 212 -22.36 -6.18 -42.39
C MET A 212 -21.46 -7.38 -42.13
N THR A 213 -21.31 -8.21 -43.16
CA THR A 213 -20.28 -9.25 -43.25
C THR A 213 -19.50 -9.06 -44.55
N VAL A 214 -18.33 -9.68 -44.66
CA VAL A 214 -17.59 -9.67 -45.92
C VAL A 214 -18.34 -10.54 -46.96
N PRO A 215 -18.79 -9.99 -48.09
CA PRO A 215 -19.46 -10.78 -49.13
C PRO A 215 -18.50 -11.80 -49.73
N LEU A 216 -18.96 -13.01 -50.03
CA LEU A 216 -18.14 -14.09 -50.64
C LEU A 216 -17.37 -13.64 -51.89
N ALA A 217 -17.93 -12.72 -52.68
CA ALA A 217 -17.29 -12.19 -53.88
C ALA A 217 -16.07 -11.29 -53.59
N LEU A 218 -16.02 -10.68 -52.39
CA LEU A 218 -14.98 -9.74 -51.96
C LEU A 218 -14.06 -10.33 -50.90
N GLU A 219 -14.34 -11.54 -50.40
CA GLU A 219 -13.59 -12.19 -49.32
C GLU A 219 -12.10 -12.31 -49.63
N LYS A 220 -11.77 -12.78 -50.83
CA LYS A 220 -10.38 -12.90 -51.28
C LYS A 220 -9.68 -11.54 -51.34
N ASP A 221 -10.35 -10.53 -51.91
CA ASP A 221 -9.78 -9.20 -52.10
C ASP A 221 -9.58 -8.46 -50.77
N PHE A 222 -10.54 -8.62 -49.84
CA PHE A 222 -10.44 -8.11 -48.47
C PHE A 222 -9.24 -8.74 -47.75
N LEU A 223 -9.18 -10.08 -47.74
CA LEU A 223 -8.13 -10.83 -47.07
C LEU A 223 -6.75 -10.49 -47.64
N GLU A 224 -6.62 -10.40 -48.97
CA GLU A 224 -5.37 -10.04 -49.63
C GLU A 224 -4.97 -8.59 -49.33
N GLY A 225 -5.91 -7.65 -49.32
CA GLY A 225 -5.67 -6.25 -48.96
C GLY A 225 -5.19 -6.08 -47.51
N VAL A 226 -5.82 -6.79 -46.56
CA VAL A 226 -5.38 -6.82 -45.15
C VAL A 226 -3.99 -7.43 -45.04
N ARG A 227 -3.74 -8.59 -45.67
CA ARG A 227 -2.45 -9.28 -45.60
C ARG A 227 -1.30 -8.41 -46.13
N LYS A 228 -1.48 -7.74 -47.27
CA LYS A 228 -0.45 -6.87 -47.88
C LYS A 228 -0.01 -5.74 -46.94
N LEU A 229 -0.97 -5.10 -46.27
CA LEU A 229 -0.69 -4.04 -45.31
C LEU A 229 0.01 -4.57 -44.05
N LEU A 230 -0.39 -5.73 -43.53
CA LEU A 230 0.28 -6.36 -42.39
C LEU A 230 1.73 -6.77 -42.73
N GLU A 231 1.94 -7.37 -43.89
CA GLU A 231 3.28 -7.77 -44.36
C GLU A 231 4.22 -6.58 -44.56
N LEU A 232 3.69 -5.43 -45.03
CA LEU A 232 4.44 -4.18 -45.12
C LEU A 232 4.85 -3.66 -43.74
N GLN A 233 3.97 -3.76 -42.75
CA GLN A 233 4.18 -3.20 -41.40
C GLN A 233 5.04 -4.10 -40.50
N LYS A 234 4.99 -5.42 -40.71
CA LYS A 234 5.60 -6.45 -39.86
C LYS A 234 7.03 -6.15 -39.42
N PRO A 235 7.98 -5.73 -40.29
CA PRO A 235 9.34 -5.42 -39.86
C PRO A 235 9.42 -4.29 -38.82
N ALA A 236 8.53 -3.29 -38.92
CA ALA A 236 8.50 -2.17 -37.98
C ALA A 236 7.92 -2.58 -36.61
N LEU A 237 6.94 -3.49 -36.60
CA LEU A 237 6.38 -4.03 -35.36
C LEU A 237 7.40 -4.90 -34.63
N GLU A 238 8.13 -5.76 -35.35
CA GLU A 238 9.17 -6.62 -34.77
C GLU A 238 10.32 -5.79 -34.20
N ALA A 239 10.73 -4.73 -34.90
CA ALA A 239 11.73 -3.78 -34.39
C ALA A 239 11.27 -3.12 -33.09
N LEU A 240 10.00 -2.69 -33.00
CA LEU A 240 9.45 -2.09 -31.79
C LEU A 240 9.43 -3.09 -30.62
N GLN A 241 8.98 -4.33 -30.85
CA GLN A 241 8.93 -5.39 -29.83
C GLN A 241 10.32 -5.79 -29.32
N SER A 242 11.35 -5.69 -30.17
CA SER A 242 12.73 -5.99 -29.80
C SER A 242 13.42 -4.86 -29.00
N SER A 243 12.80 -3.68 -28.90
CA SER A 243 13.34 -2.56 -28.15
C SER A 243 13.35 -2.85 -26.64
N LYS A 244 14.38 -2.36 -25.93
CA LYS A 244 14.47 -2.50 -24.47
C LYS A 244 13.45 -1.64 -23.70
N ASP A 245 12.81 -0.69 -24.38
CA ASP A 245 11.89 0.30 -23.79
C ASP A 245 10.40 -0.03 -24.02
N THR A 246 10.08 -1.28 -24.39
CA THR A 246 8.71 -1.73 -24.72
C THR A 246 7.68 -1.51 -23.62
N SER A 247 8.08 -1.44 -22.35
CA SER A 247 7.14 -1.21 -21.25
C SER A 247 6.49 0.18 -21.26
N ARG A 248 7.07 1.15 -21.98
CA ARG A 248 6.58 2.54 -22.03
C ARG A 248 6.02 2.99 -23.38
N ALA A 249 6.26 2.23 -24.44
CA ALA A 249 5.85 2.62 -25.79
C ALA A 249 4.40 2.18 -26.07
N GLU A 250 3.56 3.10 -26.55
CA GLU A 250 2.23 2.73 -27.04
C GLU A 250 2.32 1.79 -28.25
N PRO A 251 1.43 0.77 -28.34
CA PRO A 251 1.39 -0.11 -29.50
C PRO A 251 1.03 0.67 -30.77
N LEU A 252 1.64 0.29 -31.90
CA LEU A 252 1.34 0.91 -33.18
C LEU A 252 0.02 0.39 -33.74
N VAL A 253 -0.82 1.27 -34.25
CA VAL A 253 -2.06 0.86 -34.93
C VAL A 253 -1.71 0.01 -36.16
N LEU A 254 -2.34 -1.16 -36.30
CA LEU A 254 -2.17 -1.99 -37.50
C LEU A 254 -2.68 -1.25 -38.73
N LEU A 255 -1.89 -1.21 -39.81
CA LEU A 255 -2.23 -0.47 -41.04
C LEU A 255 -3.62 -0.79 -41.62
N PRO A 256 -4.07 -2.06 -41.72
CA PRO A 256 -5.43 -2.36 -42.19
C PRO A 256 -6.50 -1.73 -41.29
N LEU A 257 -6.30 -1.80 -39.98
CA LEU A 257 -7.23 -1.22 -39.00
C LEU A 257 -7.18 0.31 -39.02
N GLN A 258 -6.03 0.91 -39.31
CA GLN A 258 -5.94 2.36 -39.53
C GLN A 258 -6.82 2.80 -40.70
N VAL A 259 -6.84 2.05 -41.81
CA VAL A 259 -7.70 2.33 -42.97
C VAL A 259 -9.18 2.19 -42.61
N MET A 260 -9.53 1.13 -41.88
CA MET A 260 -10.90 0.88 -41.42
C MET A 260 -11.38 1.95 -40.43
N ALA A 261 -10.52 2.35 -39.48
CA ALA A 261 -10.80 3.33 -38.44
C ALA A 261 -11.04 4.75 -39.01
N ARG A 262 -10.45 5.13 -40.15
CA ARG A 262 -10.72 6.43 -40.81
C ARG A 262 -12.22 6.66 -41.09
N HIS A 263 -12.95 5.60 -41.45
CA HIS A 263 -14.39 5.72 -41.72
C HIS A 263 -15.19 5.92 -40.42
N LEU A 264 -14.77 5.26 -39.34
CA LEU A 264 -15.34 5.44 -37.99
C LEU A 264 -15.00 6.82 -37.43
N GLU A 265 -13.77 7.30 -37.64
CA GLU A 265 -13.33 8.63 -37.27
C GLU A 265 -14.17 9.70 -37.96
N LEU A 266 -14.47 9.55 -39.26
CA LEU A 266 -15.34 10.49 -39.97
C LEU A 266 -16.75 10.54 -39.35
N ALA A 267 -17.32 9.39 -39.02
CA ALA A 267 -18.62 9.30 -38.35
C ALA A 267 -18.58 9.90 -36.94
N PHE A 268 -17.52 9.61 -36.18
CA PHE A 268 -17.28 10.15 -34.85
C PHE A 268 -17.20 11.69 -34.90
N ARG A 269 -16.37 12.24 -35.80
CA ARG A 269 -16.22 13.68 -35.99
C ARG A 269 -17.53 14.34 -36.43
N PHE A 270 -18.33 13.68 -37.26
CA PHE A 270 -19.64 14.18 -37.65
C PHE A 270 -20.60 14.38 -36.47
N HIS A 271 -20.55 13.50 -35.46
CA HIS A 271 -21.41 13.56 -34.27
C HIS A 271 -20.84 14.45 -33.15
N PHE A 272 -19.51 14.44 -32.99
CA PHE A 272 -18.82 15.01 -31.83
C PHE A 272 -17.89 16.19 -32.18
N GLU A 273 -17.91 16.71 -33.40
CA GLU A 273 -17.30 18.00 -33.75
C GLU A 273 -18.35 19.01 -34.26
N GLY A 274 -18.01 20.30 -34.20
CA GLY A 274 -18.89 21.39 -34.63
C GLY A 274 -20.07 21.65 -33.70
N ASP A 275 -21.10 22.33 -34.22
CA ASP A 275 -22.31 22.72 -33.48
C ASP A 275 -23.39 21.64 -33.58
N ARG A 276 -23.12 20.48 -32.98
CA ARG A 276 -24.01 19.31 -32.99
C ARG A 276 -24.62 19.08 -31.61
N PRO A 277 -25.88 18.59 -31.51
CA PRO A 277 -26.52 18.35 -30.21
C PRO A 277 -25.80 17.34 -29.31
N MET A 278 -25.05 16.40 -29.91
CA MET A 278 -24.26 15.38 -29.21
C MET A 278 -22.88 15.88 -28.78
N ASN A 279 -22.38 16.99 -29.33
CA ASN A 279 -21.10 17.58 -28.97
C ASN A 279 -21.25 18.53 -27.78
N LYS A 280 -21.49 17.96 -26.61
CA LYS A 280 -21.70 18.68 -25.36
C LYS A 280 -20.48 18.59 -24.46
N LEU A 281 -19.99 19.74 -24.00
CA LEU A 281 -18.81 19.80 -23.11
C LEU A 281 -19.12 19.25 -21.72
N ASP A 282 -20.37 19.39 -21.27
CA ASP A 282 -20.91 18.91 -20.00
C ASP A 282 -21.31 17.43 -20.02
N ARG A 283 -21.25 16.77 -21.20
CA ARG A 283 -21.63 15.37 -21.38
C ARG A 283 -20.55 14.55 -22.10
N PRO A 284 -19.32 14.47 -21.57
CA PRO A 284 -18.25 13.69 -22.18
C PRO A 284 -18.58 12.20 -22.30
N GLU A 285 -19.45 11.67 -21.43
CA GLU A 285 -19.93 10.29 -21.48
C GLU A 285 -20.58 9.92 -22.84
N TYR A 286 -21.12 10.91 -23.57
CA TYR A 286 -21.76 10.65 -24.87
C TYR A 286 -20.78 10.14 -25.92
N PHE A 287 -19.59 10.72 -26.02
CA PHE A 287 -18.62 10.28 -27.03
C PHE A 287 -17.84 9.05 -26.56
N LEU A 288 -17.64 8.91 -25.24
CA LEU A 288 -16.97 7.75 -24.64
C LEU A 288 -17.84 6.48 -24.78
N ASN A 289 -19.12 6.55 -24.38
CA ASN A 289 -20.06 5.43 -24.53
C ASN A 289 -20.36 5.14 -25.99
N HIS A 290 -20.33 6.14 -26.88
CA HIS A 290 -20.46 5.89 -28.31
C HIS A 290 -19.34 4.99 -28.84
N VAL A 291 -18.09 5.21 -28.39
CA VAL A 291 -16.96 4.36 -28.82
C VAL A 291 -17.12 2.94 -28.28
N ILE A 292 -17.48 2.78 -27.01
CA ILE A 292 -17.69 1.45 -26.41
C ILE A 292 -18.84 0.72 -27.09
N GLU A 293 -20.04 1.32 -27.15
CA GLU A 293 -21.26 0.64 -27.60
C GLU A 293 -21.36 0.56 -29.13
N LYS A 294 -21.01 1.63 -29.85
CA LYS A 294 -21.23 1.73 -31.31
C LYS A 294 -20.02 1.35 -32.14
N PHE A 295 -18.82 1.32 -31.56
CA PHE A 295 -17.64 0.83 -32.26
C PHE A 295 -17.19 -0.51 -31.70
N VAL A 296 -16.68 -0.55 -30.45
CA VAL A 296 -16.06 -1.75 -29.89
C VAL A 296 -17.06 -2.91 -29.83
N SER A 297 -18.18 -2.74 -29.13
CA SER A 297 -19.21 -3.78 -28.99
C SER A 297 -19.86 -4.17 -30.31
N GLN A 298 -20.14 -3.18 -31.18
CA GLN A 298 -20.84 -3.42 -32.44
C GLN A 298 -20.01 -4.19 -33.46
N TYR A 299 -18.70 -3.99 -33.50
CA TYR A 299 -17.82 -4.59 -34.50
C TYR A 299 -16.92 -5.71 -33.95
N ALA A 300 -16.97 -6.04 -32.65
CA ALA A 300 -16.19 -7.13 -32.05
C ALA A 300 -16.32 -8.45 -32.83
N ASN A 301 -17.56 -8.92 -33.06
CA ASN A 301 -17.79 -10.16 -33.82
C ASN A 301 -17.22 -10.09 -35.25
N PHE A 302 -17.29 -8.93 -35.90
CA PHE A 302 -16.70 -8.76 -37.23
C PHE A 302 -15.17 -8.90 -37.18
N MET A 303 -14.53 -8.33 -36.17
CA MET A 303 -13.07 -8.46 -35.97
C MET A 303 -12.69 -9.90 -35.73
N ASP A 304 -13.43 -10.61 -34.88
CA ASP A 304 -13.18 -12.02 -34.55
C ASP A 304 -13.41 -12.93 -35.76
N ASP A 305 -14.49 -12.75 -36.51
CA ASP A 305 -14.84 -13.62 -37.62
C ASP A 305 -13.94 -13.41 -38.86
N HIS A 306 -13.53 -12.16 -39.12
CA HIS A 306 -12.88 -11.80 -40.40
C HIS A 306 -11.43 -11.33 -40.28
N LEU A 307 -11.00 -10.72 -39.18
CA LEU A 307 -9.62 -10.28 -38.99
C LEU A 307 -8.80 -11.29 -38.19
N GLN A 308 -9.34 -11.89 -37.13
CA GLN A 308 -8.61 -12.82 -36.26
C GLN A 308 -7.91 -13.95 -37.03
N PRO A 309 -8.52 -14.62 -38.02
CA PRO A 309 -7.84 -15.68 -38.77
C PRO A 309 -6.62 -15.17 -39.55
N ILE A 310 -6.69 -13.93 -40.07
CA ILE A 310 -5.62 -13.30 -40.84
C ILE A 310 -4.45 -12.93 -39.92
N LEU A 311 -4.74 -12.34 -38.75
CA LEU A 311 -3.72 -11.99 -37.75
C LEU A 311 -2.97 -13.25 -37.27
N LEU A 312 -3.72 -14.32 -36.98
CA LEU A 312 -3.14 -15.61 -36.61
C LEU A 312 -2.31 -16.23 -37.73
N GLU A 313 -2.62 -15.99 -39.01
CA GLU A 313 -1.83 -16.50 -40.12
C GLU A 313 -0.52 -15.71 -40.27
N VAL A 314 -0.58 -14.38 -40.25
CA VAL A 314 0.56 -13.49 -40.55
C VAL A 314 1.58 -13.42 -39.41
N PHE A 315 1.11 -13.46 -38.15
CA PHE A 315 1.95 -13.31 -36.96
C PHE A 315 2.32 -14.64 -36.30
N ARG A 316 1.78 -15.78 -36.75
CA ARG A 316 2.18 -17.09 -36.21
C ARG A 316 3.66 -17.34 -36.41
N GLY A 317 4.34 -17.72 -35.33
CA GLY A 317 5.77 -18.02 -35.33
C GLY A 317 6.68 -16.81 -35.29
N THR A 318 6.15 -15.60 -35.06
CA THR A 318 6.95 -14.37 -34.89
C THR A 318 6.94 -13.92 -33.43
N SER A 319 7.80 -12.98 -33.06
CA SER A 319 7.81 -12.37 -31.71
C SER A 319 6.52 -11.61 -31.39
N LEU A 320 5.74 -11.25 -32.40
CA LEU A 320 4.48 -10.49 -32.26
C LEU A 320 3.32 -11.36 -31.76
N SER A 321 3.43 -12.69 -31.84
CA SER A 321 2.36 -13.59 -31.39
C SER A 321 2.11 -13.56 -29.88
N LEU A 322 3.05 -12.97 -29.11
CA LEU A 322 2.93 -12.79 -27.66
C LEU A 322 2.38 -11.40 -27.29
N ASN A 323 2.13 -10.54 -28.27
CA ASN A 323 1.61 -9.21 -28.02
C ASN A 323 0.10 -9.19 -28.34
N SER A 324 -0.71 -9.20 -27.29
CA SER A 324 -2.18 -9.09 -27.32
C SER A 324 -2.68 -7.93 -28.18
N ALA A 325 -2.04 -6.77 -28.16
CA ALA A 325 -2.44 -5.61 -28.98
C ALA A 325 -2.31 -5.83 -30.50
N TYR A 326 -1.61 -6.89 -30.93
CA TYR A 326 -1.48 -7.24 -32.36
C TYR A 326 -2.12 -8.57 -32.72
N ILE A 327 -2.07 -9.57 -31.83
CA ILE A 327 -2.57 -10.91 -32.12
C ILE A 327 -4.08 -11.04 -31.89
N ASP A 328 -4.66 -10.29 -30.95
CA ASP A 328 -6.09 -10.27 -30.67
C ASP A 328 -6.77 -9.19 -31.51
N ALA A 329 -7.73 -9.58 -32.35
CA ALA A 329 -8.35 -8.69 -33.33
C ALA A 329 -9.16 -7.57 -32.66
N THR A 330 -9.84 -7.89 -31.55
CA THR A 330 -10.61 -6.92 -30.78
C THR A 330 -9.67 -5.91 -30.09
N SER A 331 -8.58 -6.36 -29.48
CA SER A 331 -7.56 -5.50 -28.87
C SER A 331 -6.87 -4.61 -29.91
N ALA A 332 -6.49 -5.17 -31.06
CA ALA A 332 -5.92 -4.40 -32.16
C ALA A 332 -6.90 -3.33 -32.69
N PHE A 333 -8.20 -3.66 -32.71
CA PHE A 333 -9.26 -2.71 -33.07
C PHE A 333 -9.43 -1.61 -32.01
N ILE A 334 -9.38 -1.95 -30.72
CA ILE A 334 -9.35 -0.98 -29.62
C ILE A 334 -8.15 -0.02 -29.78
N THR A 335 -6.94 -0.55 -30.05
CA THR A 335 -5.75 0.26 -30.34
C THR A 335 -6.00 1.22 -31.51
N ALA A 336 -6.75 0.80 -32.53
CA ALA A 336 -7.05 1.63 -33.70
C ALA A 336 -8.08 2.75 -33.44
N VAL A 337 -9.00 2.57 -32.48
CA VAL A 337 -10.01 3.59 -32.17
C VAL A 337 -9.57 4.58 -31.09
N LEU A 338 -8.69 4.19 -30.16
CA LEU A 338 -8.20 5.08 -29.09
C LEU A 338 -7.64 6.44 -29.56
N PRO A 339 -6.90 6.55 -30.69
CA PRO A 339 -6.35 7.82 -31.16
C PRO A 339 -7.41 8.93 -31.37
N MET A 340 -8.61 8.60 -31.86
CA MET A 340 -9.66 9.61 -32.08
C MET A 340 -10.25 10.11 -30.75
N VAL A 341 -10.39 9.20 -29.78
CA VAL A 341 -10.84 9.51 -28.41
C VAL A 341 -9.83 10.42 -27.73
N ARG A 342 -8.55 10.05 -27.80
CA ARG A 342 -7.43 10.85 -27.30
C ARG A 342 -7.43 12.25 -27.89
N ALA A 343 -7.51 12.37 -29.22
CA ALA A 343 -7.54 13.67 -29.89
C ALA A 343 -8.72 14.53 -29.41
N LYS A 344 -9.91 13.92 -29.24
CA LYS A 344 -11.10 14.60 -28.73
C LYS A 344 -10.91 15.09 -27.30
N ILE A 345 -10.39 14.24 -26.40
CA ILE A 345 -10.12 14.59 -25.00
C ILE A 345 -9.17 15.79 -24.92
N PHE A 346 -8.02 15.72 -25.58
CA PHE A 346 -7.05 16.82 -25.56
C PHE A 346 -7.59 18.12 -26.20
N ALA A 347 -8.50 18.02 -27.17
CA ALA A 347 -9.14 19.19 -27.76
C ALA A 347 -10.15 19.88 -26.80
N ILE A 348 -10.86 19.11 -25.96
CA ILE A 348 -11.85 19.68 -25.02
C ILE A 348 -11.26 20.05 -23.66
N LEU A 349 -10.15 19.41 -23.28
CA LEU A 349 -9.53 19.55 -21.95
C LEU A 349 -9.25 21.01 -21.54
N PRO A 350 -8.67 21.90 -22.38
CA PRO A 350 -8.46 23.30 -22.01
C PRO A 350 -9.76 24.07 -21.77
N ARG A 351 -10.86 23.69 -22.44
CA ARG A 351 -12.17 24.32 -22.28
C ARG A 351 -12.88 23.82 -21.03
N SER A 352 -12.80 22.52 -20.75
CA SER A 352 -13.33 21.94 -19.51
C SER A 352 -12.61 22.50 -18.29
N ALA A 353 -11.30 22.73 -18.38
CA ALA A 353 -10.51 23.34 -17.31
C ALA A 353 -10.93 24.77 -16.93
N ALA A 354 -11.68 25.48 -17.78
CA ALA A 354 -12.21 26.80 -17.44
C ALA A 354 -13.32 26.73 -16.37
N GLN A 355 -13.93 25.55 -16.15
CA GLN A 355 -14.95 25.31 -15.14
C GLN A 355 -14.60 24.07 -14.33
N LEU A 356 -14.29 24.25 -13.04
CA LEU A 356 -13.73 23.18 -12.19
C LEU A 356 -14.61 21.91 -12.15
N GLN A 357 -15.94 22.06 -12.11
CA GLN A 357 -16.89 20.95 -12.14
C GLN A 357 -16.82 20.16 -13.46
N LEU A 358 -16.63 20.83 -14.60
CA LEU A 358 -16.51 20.17 -15.91
C LEU A 358 -15.19 19.42 -16.03
N LEU A 359 -14.11 19.95 -15.48
CA LEU A 359 -12.83 19.25 -15.44
C LEU A 359 -12.92 17.98 -14.61
N SER A 360 -13.46 18.08 -13.39
CA SER A 360 -13.66 16.93 -12.51
C SER A 360 -14.52 15.87 -13.19
N HIS A 361 -15.70 16.24 -13.71
CA HIS A 361 -16.59 15.30 -14.42
C HIS A 361 -15.90 14.63 -15.61
N LEU A 362 -15.17 15.39 -16.43
CA LEU A 362 -14.43 14.84 -17.57
C LEU A 362 -13.40 13.78 -17.14
N ILE A 363 -12.60 14.05 -16.10
CA ILE A 363 -11.60 13.09 -15.63
C ILE A 363 -12.26 11.80 -15.11
N HIS A 364 -13.35 11.92 -14.34
CA HIS A 364 -14.10 10.76 -13.86
C HIS A 364 -14.65 9.91 -15.01
N GLU A 365 -15.23 10.53 -16.03
CA GLU A 365 -15.76 9.82 -17.19
C GLU A 365 -14.65 9.14 -18.00
N ILE A 366 -13.47 9.76 -18.13
CA ILE A 366 -12.31 9.11 -18.76
C ILE A 366 -11.82 7.91 -17.91
N MET A 367 -11.78 8.03 -16.58
CA MET A 367 -11.39 6.93 -15.70
C MET A 367 -12.39 5.75 -15.78
N SER A 368 -13.69 6.05 -15.90
CA SER A 368 -14.74 5.05 -16.12
C SER A 368 -14.58 4.34 -17.47
N PHE A 369 -14.32 5.10 -18.54
CA PHE A 369 -14.00 4.56 -19.86
C PHE A 369 -12.76 3.66 -19.82
N ASP A 370 -11.69 4.10 -19.16
CA ASP A 370 -10.45 3.33 -19.03
C ASP A 370 -10.67 2.01 -18.28
N SER A 371 -11.50 2.03 -17.22
CA SER A 371 -11.83 0.84 -16.44
C SER A 371 -12.64 -0.15 -17.28
N THR A 372 -13.64 0.33 -18.03
CA THR A 372 -14.43 -0.51 -18.94
C THR A 372 -13.56 -1.18 -20.00
N ILE A 373 -12.67 -0.44 -20.66
CA ILE A 373 -11.78 -1.00 -21.70
C ILE A 373 -10.80 -2.03 -21.11
N ARG A 374 -10.32 -1.81 -19.89
CA ARG A 374 -9.36 -2.71 -19.24
C ARG A 374 -10.02 -3.97 -18.68
N GLU A 375 -11.12 -3.82 -17.95
CA GLU A 375 -11.74 -4.88 -17.15
C GLU A 375 -12.76 -5.67 -17.97
N ASP A 376 -13.64 -4.99 -18.70
CA ASP A 376 -14.70 -5.67 -19.48
C ASP A 376 -14.17 -6.19 -20.82
N TRP A 377 -13.25 -5.45 -21.45
CA TRP A 377 -12.67 -5.82 -22.75
C TRP A 377 -11.27 -6.46 -22.65
N GLY A 378 -10.71 -6.57 -21.45
CA GLY A 378 -9.42 -7.24 -21.23
C GLY A 378 -8.22 -6.56 -21.91
N TYR A 379 -8.33 -5.28 -22.26
CA TYR A 379 -7.29 -4.58 -23.04
C TYR A 379 -6.10 -4.16 -22.16
N ASP A 380 -4.91 -4.65 -22.52
CA ASP A 380 -3.65 -4.44 -21.80
C ASP A 380 -2.60 -3.68 -22.63
N ALA A 381 -2.96 -3.22 -23.84
CA ALA A 381 -2.08 -2.56 -24.80
C ALA A 381 -0.79 -3.33 -25.14
N GLY A 382 -0.79 -4.66 -25.02
CA GLY A 382 0.36 -5.49 -25.36
C GLY A 382 1.39 -5.64 -24.23
N ASN A 383 1.04 -5.23 -23.00
CA ASN A 383 1.90 -5.33 -21.84
C ASN A 383 1.20 -6.13 -20.71
N GLU A 384 1.43 -7.44 -20.68
CA GLU A 384 0.85 -8.33 -19.67
C GLU A 384 1.26 -7.98 -18.22
N THR A 385 2.40 -7.29 -18.02
CA THR A 385 2.93 -7.02 -16.68
C THR A 385 2.37 -5.76 -16.03
N GLU A 386 2.34 -4.63 -16.76
CA GLU A 386 1.85 -3.35 -16.23
C GLU A 386 0.41 -3.03 -16.71
N GLY A 387 -0.05 -3.71 -17.76
CA GLY A 387 -1.33 -3.44 -18.40
C GLY A 387 -1.38 -2.08 -19.13
N TRP A 388 -2.55 -1.77 -19.70
CA TRP A 388 -2.78 -0.50 -20.38
C TRP A 388 -3.02 0.63 -19.37
N ARG A 389 -2.21 1.69 -19.36
CA ARG A 389 -2.29 2.69 -18.29
C ARG A 389 -3.53 3.60 -18.33
N GLY A 390 -4.24 3.64 -19.44
CA GLY A 390 -5.47 4.42 -19.62
C GLY A 390 -5.24 5.84 -20.19
N LEU A 391 -6.26 6.43 -20.81
CA LEU A 391 -6.25 7.81 -21.29
C LEU A 391 -6.22 8.81 -20.13
N ALA A 392 -6.82 8.49 -18.99
CA ALA A 392 -6.75 9.31 -17.79
C ALA A 392 -5.31 9.44 -17.32
N TYR A 393 -4.51 8.37 -17.39
CA TYR A 393 -3.10 8.44 -17.08
C TYR A 393 -2.36 9.40 -18.00
N GLU A 394 -2.60 9.37 -19.31
CA GLU A 394 -1.95 10.28 -20.27
C GLU A 394 -2.28 11.75 -19.98
N VAL A 395 -3.55 12.04 -19.68
CA VAL A 395 -4.00 13.39 -19.31
C VAL A 395 -3.32 13.86 -18.02
N LEU A 396 -3.35 13.01 -16.99
CA LEU A 396 -2.84 13.33 -15.64
C LEU A 396 -1.31 13.21 -15.52
N ALA A 397 -0.63 12.57 -16.46
CA ALA A 397 0.83 12.57 -16.55
C ALA A 397 1.36 13.97 -16.92
N THR A 398 0.52 14.85 -17.47
CA THR A 398 0.86 16.25 -17.67
C THR A 398 0.79 16.99 -16.34
N ASP A 399 1.93 17.55 -15.87
CA ASP A 399 2.07 18.18 -14.55
C ASP A 399 1.00 19.24 -14.24
N THR A 400 0.51 19.95 -15.26
CA THR A 400 -0.50 21.01 -15.11
C THR A 400 -1.88 20.47 -14.76
N TRP A 401 -2.29 19.34 -15.35
CA TRP A 401 -3.68 18.87 -15.24
C TRP A 401 -3.93 18.12 -13.95
N PHE A 402 -2.99 17.26 -13.54
CA PHE A 402 -3.13 16.54 -12.27
C PHE A 402 -3.15 17.49 -11.08
N SER A 403 -2.24 18.47 -11.03
CA SER A 403 -2.21 19.45 -9.93
C SER A 403 -3.48 20.31 -9.86
N THR A 404 -4.02 20.70 -11.02
CA THR A 404 -5.29 21.43 -11.11
C THR A 404 -6.45 20.58 -10.63
N TRP A 405 -6.58 19.35 -11.14
CA TRP A 405 -7.65 18.43 -10.77
C TRP A 405 -7.61 18.03 -9.29
N LEU A 406 -6.43 17.66 -8.77
CA LEU A 406 -6.25 17.34 -7.34
C LEU A 406 -6.72 18.50 -6.43
N LYS A 407 -6.43 19.74 -6.82
CA LYS A 407 -6.91 20.92 -6.09
C LYS A 407 -8.45 21.01 -6.11
N VAL A 408 -9.06 20.77 -7.26
CA VAL A 408 -10.52 20.77 -7.42
C VAL A 408 -11.16 19.70 -6.53
N GLU A 409 -10.65 18.47 -6.56
CA GLU A 409 -11.16 17.38 -5.71
C GLU A 409 -10.97 17.68 -4.22
N LYS A 410 -9.82 18.26 -3.84
CA LYS A 410 -9.60 18.72 -2.48
C LYS A 410 -10.63 19.77 -2.06
N ASP A 411 -10.89 20.77 -2.90
CA ASP A 411 -11.85 21.83 -2.62
C ASP A 411 -13.28 21.27 -2.49
N PHE A 412 -13.67 20.30 -3.32
CA PHE A 412 -14.96 19.61 -3.19
C PHE A 412 -15.06 18.78 -1.92
N ALA A 413 -14.02 18.00 -1.60
CA ALA A 413 -14.01 17.19 -0.38
C ALA A 413 -14.04 18.07 0.87
N LEU A 414 -13.32 19.19 0.87
CA LEU A 414 -13.38 20.18 1.94
C LEU A 414 -14.76 20.84 2.04
N ALA A 415 -15.39 21.23 0.93
CA ALA A 415 -16.74 21.78 0.95
C ALA A 415 -17.73 20.79 1.57
N ARG A 416 -17.65 19.51 1.17
CA ARG A 416 -18.49 18.45 1.73
C ARG A 416 -18.23 18.22 3.21
N TYR A 417 -16.96 18.26 3.63
CA TYR A 417 -16.59 18.21 5.05
C TYR A 417 -17.23 19.37 5.84
N HIS A 418 -17.17 20.61 5.33
CA HIS A 418 -17.79 21.75 6.01
C HIS A 418 -19.31 21.60 6.11
N GLU A 419 -19.99 21.13 5.07
CA GLU A 419 -21.42 20.82 5.13
C GLU A 419 -21.76 19.82 6.25
N ILE A 420 -20.95 18.77 6.41
CA ILE A 420 -21.10 17.78 7.48
C ILE A 420 -20.92 18.44 8.85
N ILE A 421 -19.95 19.36 9.00
CA ILE A 421 -19.66 20.05 10.27
C ILE A 421 -20.64 21.19 10.60
N GLU A 422 -21.35 21.73 9.62
CA GLU A 422 -22.36 22.79 9.81
C GLU A 422 -23.79 22.25 9.99
N ALA A 423 -24.04 20.98 9.68
CA ALA A 423 -25.33 20.34 9.88
C ALA A 423 -25.79 20.39 11.35
N SER A 424 -27.09 20.63 11.59
CA SER A 424 -27.61 20.97 12.92
C SER A 424 -27.55 19.85 13.95
N ASP A 425 -27.56 18.59 13.51
CA ASP A 425 -27.61 17.38 14.35
C ASP A 425 -26.31 16.57 14.32
N ASN A 426 -25.28 17.09 13.66
CA ASN A 426 -24.06 16.36 13.34
C ASN A 426 -23.24 15.90 14.55
N PHE A 427 -23.25 16.67 15.65
CA PHE A 427 -22.54 16.35 16.88
C PHE A 427 -23.39 15.51 17.84
N GLU A 428 -24.59 15.09 17.46
CA GLU A 428 -25.38 14.14 18.24
C GLU A 428 -24.83 12.72 18.10
N LEU A 429 -24.96 11.94 19.19
CA LEU A 429 -24.64 10.52 19.16
C LEU A 429 -25.63 9.77 18.27
N ASP A 430 -25.09 8.96 17.37
CA ASP A 430 -25.87 8.10 16.51
C ASP A 430 -26.05 6.73 17.17
N TYR A 431 -27.27 6.48 17.66
CA TYR A 431 -27.60 5.24 18.35
C TYR A 431 -27.92 4.08 17.41
N ASP A 432 -28.21 4.37 16.14
CA ASP A 432 -28.79 3.42 15.20
C ASP A 432 -27.74 2.89 14.21
N SER A 433 -26.72 3.69 13.87
CA SER A 433 -25.73 3.34 12.84
C SER A 433 -24.74 2.22 13.23
N VAL A 434 -24.52 1.98 14.53
CA VAL A 434 -23.63 0.90 15.01
C VAL A 434 -24.39 -0.09 15.88
N GLY A 435 -24.04 -1.38 15.79
CA GLY A 435 -24.74 -2.47 16.47
C GLY A 435 -24.83 -2.34 17.99
N HIS A 436 -25.71 -3.14 18.61
CA HIS A 436 -25.87 -3.16 20.07
C HIS A 436 -24.57 -3.55 20.80
N GLY A 437 -24.23 -2.82 21.86
CA GLY A 437 -23.04 -3.07 22.67
C GLY A 437 -21.74 -2.49 22.12
N HIS A 438 -21.81 -1.74 21.02
CA HIS A 438 -20.73 -0.89 20.51
C HIS A 438 -20.89 0.56 21.00
N THR A 439 -19.78 1.26 21.14
CA THR A 439 -19.76 2.69 21.43
C THR A 439 -20.37 3.47 20.27
N LYS A 440 -21.19 4.46 20.58
CA LYS A 440 -21.91 5.27 19.61
C LYS A 440 -21.03 6.45 19.15
N PRO A 441 -20.69 6.56 17.85
CA PRO A 441 -20.06 7.75 17.31
C PRO A 441 -21.07 8.87 17.11
N THR A 442 -20.60 10.07 16.74
CA THR A 442 -21.50 11.12 16.27
C THR A 442 -21.91 10.90 14.81
N LYS A 443 -23.07 11.43 14.40
CA LYS A 443 -23.50 11.42 12.99
C LYS A 443 -22.45 12.01 12.05
N ALA A 444 -21.75 13.06 12.49
CA ALA A 444 -20.64 13.66 11.75
C ALA A 444 -19.51 12.65 11.47
N ALA A 445 -19.15 11.80 12.45
CA ALA A 445 -18.06 10.86 12.27
C ALA A 445 -18.40 9.76 11.25
N ILE A 446 -19.68 9.33 11.21
CA ILE A 446 -20.18 8.44 10.16
C ILE A 446 -20.07 9.12 8.79
N GLN A 447 -20.64 10.32 8.64
CA GLN A 447 -20.63 11.01 7.35
C GLN A 447 -19.22 11.41 6.88
N VAL A 448 -18.31 11.73 7.80
CA VAL A 448 -16.89 11.96 7.48
C VAL A 448 -16.25 10.67 6.97
N ASN A 449 -16.55 9.52 7.58
CA ASN A 449 -16.08 8.24 7.07
C ASN A 449 -16.61 7.97 5.66
N ASP A 450 -17.91 8.18 5.41
CA ASP A 450 -18.51 8.00 4.08
C ASP A 450 -17.86 8.91 3.01
N LEU A 451 -17.53 10.15 3.38
CA LEU A 451 -16.78 11.08 2.52
C LEU A 451 -15.38 10.54 2.19
N LEU A 452 -14.68 9.98 3.18
CA LEU A 452 -13.35 9.41 3.00
C LEU A 452 -13.38 8.09 2.20
N GLU A 453 -14.43 7.28 2.32
CA GLU A 453 -14.69 6.11 1.46
C GLU A 453 -14.89 6.55 0.01
N THR A 454 -15.72 7.56 -0.22
CA THR A 454 -15.92 8.15 -1.56
C THR A 454 -14.61 8.67 -2.16
N ALA A 455 -13.78 9.34 -1.35
CA ALA A 455 -12.46 9.78 -1.78
C ALA A 455 -11.55 8.58 -2.13
N THR A 456 -11.59 7.52 -1.34
CA THR A 456 -10.82 6.29 -1.56
C THR A 456 -11.19 5.61 -2.87
N ASP A 457 -12.49 5.45 -3.14
CA ASP A 457 -12.98 4.83 -4.38
C ASP A 457 -12.50 5.59 -5.62
N LEU A 458 -12.43 6.92 -5.53
CA LEU A 458 -11.92 7.76 -6.61
C LEU A 458 -10.46 7.44 -6.96
N TYR A 459 -9.54 7.56 -5.99
CA TYR A 459 -8.12 7.41 -6.32
C TYR A 459 -7.65 5.95 -6.38
N ARG A 460 -8.46 4.99 -5.90
CA ARG A 460 -8.21 3.55 -6.05
C ARG A 460 -8.03 3.16 -7.51
N THR A 461 -8.85 3.74 -8.40
CA THR A 461 -8.86 3.46 -9.85
C THR A 461 -7.72 4.13 -10.63
N LEU A 462 -6.96 5.04 -10.01
CA LEU A 462 -5.77 5.62 -10.65
C LEU A 462 -4.70 4.54 -10.90
N THR A 463 -3.89 4.69 -11.93
CA THR A 463 -2.78 3.76 -12.21
C THR A 463 -1.45 4.26 -11.65
N SER A 464 -1.33 5.57 -11.41
CA SER A 464 -0.09 6.19 -10.93
C SER A 464 0.02 6.16 -9.40
N PHE A 465 1.00 5.44 -8.87
CA PHE A 465 1.35 5.46 -7.45
C PHE A 465 1.50 6.88 -6.89
N SER A 466 2.24 7.75 -7.60
CA SER A 466 2.49 9.11 -7.13
C SER A 466 1.22 9.92 -6.99
N GLN A 467 0.22 9.66 -7.86
CA GLN A 467 -1.07 10.32 -7.81
C GLN A 467 -1.92 9.77 -6.65
N LYS A 468 -1.97 8.44 -6.48
CA LYS A 468 -2.62 7.79 -5.32
C LYS A 468 -2.12 8.34 -3.99
N LEU A 469 -0.79 8.41 -3.83
CA LEU A 469 -0.17 8.90 -2.60
C LEU A 469 -0.52 10.37 -2.31
N ARG A 470 -0.61 11.21 -3.36
CA ARG A 470 -1.05 12.61 -3.23
C ARG A 470 -2.50 12.72 -2.81
N PHE A 471 -3.41 11.91 -3.35
CA PHE A 471 -4.81 11.87 -2.91
C PHE A 471 -4.93 11.43 -1.44
N LEU A 472 -4.23 10.36 -1.06
CA LEU A 472 -4.19 9.88 0.32
C LEU A 472 -3.78 10.99 1.29
N ILE A 473 -2.63 11.64 1.04
CA ILE A 473 -2.07 12.64 1.97
C ILE A 473 -2.81 13.98 1.88
N ASP A 474 -2.98 14.53 0.68
CA ASP A 474 -3.48 15.89 0.48
C ASP A 474 -5.00 16.00 0.69
N ILE A 475 -5.75 14.90 0.63
CA ILE A 475 -7.20 14.87 0.82
C ILE A 475 -7.59 14.00 2.01
N GLN A 476 -7.36 12.68 1.97
CA GLN A 476 -7.92 11.76 2.96
C GLN A 476 -7.34 11.99 4.37
N ILE A 477 -6.02 11.98 4.51
CA ILE A 477 -5.32 12.27 5.78
C ILE A 477 -5.60 13.71 6.24
N SER A 478 -5.61 14.66 5.30
CA SER A 478 -5.95 16.05 5.61
C SER A 478 -7.36 16.21 6.22
N ILE A 479 -8.36 15.46 5.74
CA ILE A 479 -9.73 15.48 6.29
C ILE A 479 -9.78 14.81 7.66
N PHE A 480 -9.06 13.70 7.85
CA PHE A 480 -8.88 13.12 9.19
C PHE A 480 -8.28 14.12 10.17
N ASP A 481 -7.21 14.81 9.78
CA ASP A 481 -6.55 15.78 10.65
C ASP A 481 -7.46 16.96 11.01
N LEU A 482 -8.27 17.44 10.05
CA LEU A 482 -9.28 18.49 10.30
C LEU A 482 -10.32 18.02 11.32
N PHE A 483 -10.83 16.80 11.18
CA PHE A 483 -11.82 16.27 12.10
C PHE A 483 -11.22 15.97 13.48
N HIS A 484 -9.98 15.48 13.53
CA HIS A 484 -9.22 15.30 14.78
C HIS A 484 -9.03 16.63 15.52
N SER A 485 -8.61 17.68 14.81
CA SER A 485 -8.46 19.02 15.37
C SER A 485 -9.79 19.51 15.95
N ARG A 486 -10.90 19.30 15.23
CA ARG A 486 -12.24 19.67 15.70
C ARG A 486 -12.63 18.94 16.99
N LEU A 487 -12.38 17.64 17.07
CA LEU A 487 -12.64 16.85 18.27
C LEU A 487 -11.75 17.30 19.45
N SER A 488 -10.49 17.60 19.16
CA SER A 488 -9.52 18.12 20.14
C SER A 488 -9.90 19.50 20.68
N GLU A 489 -10.36 20.40 19.80
CA GLU A 489 -10.92 21.71 20.16
C GLU A 489 -12.18 21.56 21.02
N GLY A 490 -13.07 20.62 20.66
CA GLY A 490 -14.24 20.28 21.46
C GLY A 490 -13.87 19.85 22.88
N LEU A 491 -12.83 19.02 23.02
CA LEU A 491 -12.32 18.60 24.31
C LEU A 491 -11.71 19.77 25.10
N ALA A 492 -10.92 20.62 24.44
CA ALA A 492 -10.33 21.81 25.05
C ALA A 492 -11.41 22.80 25.54
N ALA A 493 -12.48 22.99 24.77
CA ALA A 493 -13.62 23.82 25.14
C ALA A 493 -14.36 23.25 26.37
N TYR A 494 -14.56 21.93 26.43
CA TYR A 494 -15.10 21.26 27.62
C TYR A 494 -14.22 21.52 28.86
N LEU A 495 -12.90 21.34 28.75
CA LEU A 495 -11.95 21.54 29.85
C LEU A 495 -11.92 23.01 30.32
N SER A 496 -11.95 23.96 29.39
CA SER A 496 -11.98 25.39 29.71
C SER A 496 -13.23 25.75 30.54
N ARG A 497 -14.41 25.22 30.14
CA ARG A 497 -15.70 25.50 30.79
C ARG A 497 -15.87 24.81 32.14
N THR A 498 -15.19 23.69 32.36
CA THR A 498 -15.22 22.92 33.62
C THR A 498 -14.11 23.30 34.60
N SER A 499 -13.10 24.06 34.16
CA SER A 499 -12.03 24.55 35.03
C SER A 499 -12.53 25.62 36.02
N THR A 500 -12.00 25.59 37.24
CA THR A 500 -12.29 26.58 38.31
C THR A 500 -11.88 28.02 37.94
N ILE A 501 -11.05 28.17 36.91
CA ILE A 501 -10.54 29.45 36.39
C ILE A 501 -11.42 29.97 35.23
N GLY A 502 -12.27 29.11 34.64
CA GLY A 502 -13.18 29.47 33.56
C GLY A 502 -14.28 30.42 34.03
N ARG A 503 -14.54 31.48 33.25
CA ARG A 503 -15.62 32.46 33.47
C ARG A 503 -17.00 31.89 33.09
N THR A 504 -17.34 30.68 33.55
CA THR A 504 -18.64 30.05 33.34
C THR A 504 -19.56 30.24 34.54
N SER A 505 -20.87 30.27 34.30
CA SER A 505 -21.84 30.37 35.39
C SER A 505 -21.80 29.10 36.25
N ARG A 506 -22.14 29.22 37.54
CA ARG A 506 -22.17 28.08 38.46
C ARG A 506 -23.19 27.01 38.05
N GLU A 507 -24.26 27.43 37.38
CA GLU A 507 -25.30 26.55 36.84
C GLU A 507 -24.81 25.76 35.62
N ASP A 508 -24.07 26.42 34.72
CA ASP A 508 -23.43 25.77 33.56
C ASP A 508 -22.33 24.80 34.00
N GLN A 509 -21.59 25.11 35.06
CA GLN A 509 -20.60 24.18 35.62
C GLN A 509 -21.26 22.95 36.21
N ALA A 510 -22.39 23.11 36.92
CA ALA A 510 -23.12 21.98 37.49
C ALA A 510 -23.72 21.06 36.41
N SER A 511 -24.24 21.63 35.31
CA SER A 511 -24.76 20.82 34.20
C SER A 511 -23.67 20.04 33.47
N LEU A 512 -22.50 20.64 33.26
CA LEU A 512 -21.31 19.99 32.70
C LEU A 512 -20.67 18.96 33.63
N GLN A 513 -20.99 18.99 34.93
CA GLN A 513 -20.61 17.94 35.87
C GLN A 513 -21.61 16.76 35.89
N GLY A 514 -22.73 16.87 35.18
CA GLY A 514 -23.74 15.83 35.03
C GLY A 514 -23.73 15.14 33.67
N VAL A 515 -24.90 14.66 33.24
CA VAL A 515 -25.07 13.91 31.98
C VAL A 515 -24.66 14.72 30.75
N ALA A 516 -24.88 16.04 30.72
CA ALA A 516 -24.48 16.87 29.59
C ALA A 516 -22.95 16.88 29.39
N GLY A 517 -22.19 16.83 30.48
CA GLY A 517 -20.73 16.66 30.42
C GLY A 517 -20.33 15.29 29.91
N LEU A 518 -20.97 14.22 30.41
CA LEU A 518 -20.75 12.87 29.90
C LEU A 518 -21.07 12.76 28.42
N GLU A 519 -22.16 13.38 27.96
CA GLU A 519 -22.55 13.38 26.56
C GLU A 519 -21.50 14.08 25.69
N SER A 520 -21.04 15.26 26.11
CA SER A 520 -19.95 15.97 25.42
C SER A 520 -18.68 15.12 25.30
N LEU A 521 -18.31 14.40 26.37
CA LEU A 521 -17.13 13.53 26.37
C LEU A 521 -17.36 12.26 25.55
N CYS A 522 -18.56 11.67 25.58
CA CYS A 522 -18.90 10.47 24.82
C CYS A 522 -18.96 10.74 23.30
N ARG A 523 -19.39 11.93 22.88
CA ARG A 523 -19.32 12.36 21.46
C ARG A 523 -17.89 12.31 20.95
N ILE A 524 -16.94 12.84 21.72
CA ILE A 524 -15.53 12.85 21.34
C ILE A 524 -14.93 11.45 21.42
N TYR A 525 -15.18 10.72 22.51
CA TYR A 525 -14.69 9.35 22.71
C TYR A 525 -15.19 8.42 21.59
N GLY A 526 -16.50 8.43 21.31
CA GLY A 526 -17.13 7.53 20.35
C GLY A 526 -16.71 7.81 18.92
N SER A 527 -16.66 9.09 18.52
CA SER A 527 -16.15 9.47 17.20
C SER A 527 -14.67 9.14 17.03
N SER A 528 -13.87 9.28 18.10
CA SER A 528 -12.46 8.91 18.03
C SER A 528 -12.25 7.41 17.92
N GLU A 529 -13.00 6.61 18.70
CA GLU A 529 -12.94 5.15 18.64
C GLU A 529 -13.40 4.61 17.28
N TYR A 530 -14.45 5.20 16.71
CA TYR A 530 -14.98 4.80 15.42
C TYR A 530 -13.99 5.01 14.30
N LEU A 531 -13.44 6.23 14.15
CA LEU A 531 -12.48 6.52 13.08
C LEU A 531 -11.12 5.85 13.30
N GLU A 532 -10.68 5.68 14.56
CA GLU A 532 -9.51 4.84 14.89
C GLU A 532 -9.72 3.41 14.38
N LYS A 533 -10.93 2.85 14.53
CA LYS A 533 -11.25 1.53 14.01
C LYS A 533 -11.28 1.51 12.47
N CYS A 534 -11.94 2.47 11.83
CA CYS A 534 -11.98 2.54 10.36
C CYS A 534 -10.59 2.62 9.74
N MET A 535 -9.67 3.40 10.32
CA MET A 535 -8.29 3.48 9.84
C MET A 535 -7.52 2.15 9.99
N ARG A 536 -7.81 1.38 11.05
CA ARG A 536 -7.25 0.02 11.19
C ARG A 536 -7.84 -0.94 10.17
N ASP A 537 -9.14 -0.90 9.98
CA ASP A 537 -9.83 -1.73 8.98
C ASP A 537 -9.32 -1.40 7.55
N TRP A 538 -9.03 -0.13 7.23
CA TRP A 538 -8.37 0.26 5.97
C TRP A 538 -6.91 -0.15 5.90
N SER A 539 -6.19 -0.19 7.01
CA SER A 539 -4.81 -0.68 7.02
C SER A 539 -4.71 -2.16 6.62
N ASP A 540 -5.79 -2.91 6.81
CA ASP A 540 -5.92 -4.32 6.41
C ASP A 540 -6.52 -4.52 5.00
N ASP A 541 -6.92 -3.45 4.30
CA ASP A 541 -7.46 -3.52 2.94
C ASP A 541 -6.34 -3.76 1.91
N VAL A 542 -6.61 -4.62 0.93
CA VAL A 542 -5.61 -5.08 -0.06
C VAL A 542 -4.97 -3.90 -0.79
N PHE A 543 -5.77 -2.92 -1.19
CA PHE A 543 -5.28 -1.75 -1.91
C PHE A 543 -4.30 -0.91 -1.08
N PHE A 544 -4.58 -0.71 0.21
CA PHE A 544 -3.70 0.05 1.09
C PHE A 544 -2.43 -0.73 1.43
N LEU A 545 -2.51 -2.07 1.56
CA LEU A 545 -1.35 -2.93 1.73
C LEU A 545 -0.42 -2.91 0.51
N GLU A 546 -0.98 -2.93 -0.71
CA GLU A 546 -0.22 -2.78 -1.95
C GLU A 546 0.44 -1.40 -2.03
N LEU A 547 -0.31 -0.34 -1.73
CA LEU A 547 0.20 1.03 -1.71
C LEU A 547 1.31 1.21 -0.66
N TRP A 548 1.17 0.60 0.51
CA TRP A 548 2.19 0.57 1.56
C TRP A 548 3.46 -0.15 1.12
N THR A 549 3.31 -1.32 0.50
CA THR A 549 4.44 -2.12 0.00
C THR A 549 5.22 -1.37 -1.06
N GLU A 550 4.52 -0.74 -2.01
CA GLU A 550 5.17 0.08 -3.04
C GLU A 550 5.84 1.33 -2.43
N LEU A 551 5.20 1.97 -1.44
CA LEU A 551 5.79 3.09 -0.69
C LEU A 551 7.10 2.67 -0.03
N GLN A 552 7.13 1.54 0.67
CA GLN A 552 8.32 1.04 1.35
C GLN A 552 9.47 0.73 0.37
N SER A 553 9.15 0.07 -0.75
CA SER A 553 10.12 -0.24 -1.82
C SER A 553 10.75 1.04 -2.39
N ARG A 554 9.92 2.05 -2.67
CA ARG A 554 10.37 3.35 -3.19
C ARG A 554 11.16 4.15 -2.17
N ALA A 555 10.73 4.19 -0.91
CA ALA A 555 11.39 4.92 0.16
C ALA A 555 12.77 4.35 0.52
N SER A 556 12.93 3.03 0.41
CA SER A 556 14.23 2.35 0.62
C SER A 556 15.22 2.63 -0.51
N SER A 557 14.70 2.83 -1.73
CA SER A 557 15.51 2.99 -2.94
C SER A 557 15.77 4.46 -3.32
N ARG A 558 14.95 5.40 -2.85
CA ARG A 558 14.92 6.79 -3.34
C ARG A 558 14.76 7.80 -2.20
N LYS A 559 15.36 8.98 -2.38
CA LYS A 559 15.16 10.13 -1.46
C LYS A 559 13.77 10.78 -1.59
N THR A 560 13.15 10.65 -2.77
CA THR A 560 11.79 11.12 -3.06
C THR A 560 10.93 9.95 -3.51
N VAL A 561 9.69 9.91 -3.03
CA VAL A 561 8.80 8.77 -3.24
C VAL A 561 7.78 9.05 -4.35
N ALA A 562 7.24 10.27 -4.38
CA ALA A 562 6.25 10.73 -5.35
C ALA A 562 6.55 12.17 -5.79
N GLY A 563 7.15 12.33 -6.98
CA GLY A 563 7.52 13.64 -7.50
C GLY A 563 8.49 14.38 -6.57
N SER A 564 8.06 15.52 -6.02
CA SER A 564 8.81 16.34 -5.07
C SER A 564 8.67 15.91 -3.60
N MET A 565 7.80 14.94 -3.27
CA MET A 565 7.58 14.50 -1.89
C MET A 565 8.78 13.72 -1.37
N THR A 566 9.36 14.23 -0.28
CA THR A 566 10.47 13.57 0.42
C THR A 566 9.97 12.45 1.32
N VAL A 567 10.82 11.45 1.59
CA VAL A 567 10.51 10.36 2.54
C VAL A 567 10.13 10.93 3.92
N ALA A 568 10.75 12.04 4.35
CA ALA A 568 10.45 12.68 5.63
C ALA A 568 9.02 13.22 5.71
N GLN A 569 8.56 13.91 4.67
CA GLN A 569 7.17 14.40 4.60
C GLN A 569 6.16 13.27 4.59
N VAL A 570 6.48 12.15 3.93
CA VAL A 570 5.60 10.97 3.90
C VAL A 570 5.57 10.29 5.27
N ARG A 571 6.70 10.17 5.96
CA ARG A 571 6.77 9.63 7.34
C ARG A 571 5.89 10.39 8.31
N GLU A 572 5.94 11.72 8.26
CA GLU A 572 5.14 12.60 9.12
C GLU A 572 3.64 12.40 8.90
N ALA A 573 3.22 12.19 7.65
CA ALA A 573 1.80 12.01 7.31
C ALA A 573 1.29 10.58 7.54
N THR A 574 2.13 9.55 7.39
CA THR A 574 1.68 8.15 7.32
C THR A 574 2.18 7.30 8.50
N SER A 575 3.46 6.90 8.48
CA SER A 575 4.07 6.14 9.56
C SER A 575 5.57 6.38 9.67
N ASN A 576 6.08 6.34 10.90
CA ASN A 576 7.49 6.53 11.20
C ASN A 576 8.38 5.37 10.71
N THR A 577 7.79 4.22 10.35
CA THR A 577 8.50 3.03 9.83
C THR A 577 8.76 3.07 8.32
N VAL A 578 8.24 4.07 7.59
CA VAL A 578 8.47 4.19 6.14
C VAL A 578 9.97 4.24 5.83
N GLY A 579 10.50 3.28 5.08
CA GLY A 579 11.92 3.22 4.71
C GLY A 579 12.86 2.81 5.86
N THR A 580 12.37 2.16 6.92
CA THR A 580 13.22 1.40 7.86
C THR A 580 13.44 -0.02 7.34
N ASP A 581 14.68 -0.49 7.39
CA ASP A 581 15.16 -1.76 6.80
C ASP A 581 15.02 -2.96 7.77
N ASP A 582 14.05 -2.88 8.68
CA ASP A 582 13.70 -4.02 9.52
C ASP A 582 12.90 -4.96 8.63
N GLY A 583 13.41 -6.15 8.34
CA GLY A 583 12.85 -7.11 7.36
C GLY A 583 11.43 -7.64 7.63
N ASP A 584 10.71 -7.04 8.58
CA ASP A 584 9.26 -7.20 8.78
C ASP A 584 8.53 -5.98 8.18
N VAL A 585 7.39 -6.20 7.52
CA VAL A 585 6.45 -5.14 7.11
C VAL A 585 5.82 -4.55 8.37
N SER A 586 6.59 -3.81 9.15
CA SER A 586 6.16 -3.21 10.41
C SER A 586 5.56 -1.84 10.12
N GLY A 587 4.26 -1.70 10.36
CA GLY A 587 3.51 -0.44 10.24
C GLY A 587 2.52 -0.42 9.06
N ALA A 588 1.69 0.61 9.04
CA ALA A 588 0.64 0.83 8.06
C ALA A 588 0.50 2.33 7.68
N LEU A 589 -0.17 2.60 6.55
CA LEU A 589 -0.31 3.96 6.01
C LEU A 589 -0.98 4.96 6.95
N PHE A 590 -1.84 4.51 7.86
CA PHE A 590 -2.64 5.36 8.74
C PHE A 590 -2.16 5.36 10.20
N ASP A 591 -0.99 4.79 10.52
CA ASP A 591 -0.55 4.59 11.91
C ASP A 591 -0.49 5.88 12.73
N GLU A 592 0.09 6.95 12.18
CA GLU A 592 0.26 8.22 12.92
C GLU A 592 -1.10 8.88 13.19
N THR A 593 -1.96 8.92 12.18
CA THR A 593 -3.33 9.45 12.31
C THR A 593 -4.15 8.61 13.27
N ALA A 594 -4.14 7.28 13.14
CA ALA A 594 -4.84 6.36 14.04
C ALA A 594 -4.35 6.48 15.49
N GLN A 595 -3.04 6.64 15.69
CA GLN A 595 -2.46 6.85 17.01
C GLN A 595 -2.92 8.19 17.61
N SER A 596 -3.03 9.25 16.82
CA SER A 596 -3.53 10.56 17.27
C SER A 596 -4.98 10.49 17.75
N TYR A 597 -5.85 9.77 17.05
CA TYR A 597 -7.21 9.48 17.51
C TYR A 597 -7.23 8.59 18.76
N SER A 598 -6.35 7.59 18.84
CA SER A 598 -6.21 6.72 20.01
C SER A 598 -5.84 7.49 21.27
N LYS A 599 -4.86 8.40 21.17
CA LYS A 599 -4.46 9.31 22.26
C LYS A 599 -5.65 10.16 22.74
N LEU A 600 -6.45 10.69 21.80
CA LEU A 600 -7.63 11.48 22.12
C LEU A 600 -8.70 10.64 22.84
N ARG A 601 -8.97 9.43 22.33
CA ARG A 601 -9.90 8.46 22.93
C ARG A 601 -9.51 8.13 24.37
N VAL A 602 -8.25 7.75 24.60
CA VAL A 602 -7.74 7.40 25.94
C VAL A 602 -7.85 8.58 26.90
N ARG A 603 -7.51 9.79 26.45
CA ARG A 603 -7.65 11.02 27.25
C ARG A 603 -9.11 11.29 27.63
N CYS A 604 -10.05 11.15 26.68
CA CYS A 604 -11.47 11.32 26.94
C CYS A 604 -12.00 10.29 27.94
N GLU A 605 -11.58 9.02 27.84
CA GLU A 605 -11.96 7.98 28.79
C GLU A 605 -11.50 8.28 30.22
N GLY A 606 -10.27 8.81 30.36
CA GLY A 606 -9.74 9.30 31.63
C GLY A 606 -10.62 10.39 32.22
N LEU A 607 -11.02 11.38 31.42
CA LEU A 607 -11.88 12.47 31.88
C LEU A 607 -13.30 12.02 32.26
N ILE A 608 -13.87 11.04 31.55
CA ILE A 608 -15.15 10.43 31.93
C ILE A 608 -15.01 9.76 33.32
N THR A 609 -13.91 9.05 33.53
CA THR A 609 -13.61 8.39 34.81
C THR A 609 -13.42 9.41 35.93
N ASP A 610 -12.64 10.48 35.68
CA ASP A 610 -12.42 11.55 36.65
C ASP A 610 -13.72 12.25 37.04
N LEU A 611 -14.60 12.51 36.07
CA LEU A 611 -15.90 13.11 36.33
C LEU A 611 -16.75 12.23 37.26
N LEU A 612 -16.82 10.93 37.00
CA LEU A 612 -17.57 9.99 37.84
C LEU A 612 -16.98 9.89 39.25
N THR A 613 -15.66 9.74 39.36
CA THR A 613 -15.00 9.61 40.67
C THR A 613 -15.09 10.90 41.49
N TYR A 614 -15.04 12.07 40.85
CA TYR A 614 -15.32 13.36 41.49
C TYR A 614 -16.76 13.40 42.04
N ASN A 615 -17.75 13.07 41.21
CA ASN A 615 -19.15 13.04 41.62
C ASN A 615 -19.39 12.05 42.77
N VAL A 616 -18.80 10.86 42.73
CA VAL A 616 -18.87 9.88 43.82
C VAL A 616 -18.35 10.47 45.14
N ARG A 617 -17.18 11.13 45.12
CA ARG A 617 -16.58 11.75 46.31
C ARG A 617 -17.49 12.84 46.90
N GLN A 618 -18.06 13.69 46.05
CA GLN A 618 -18.99 14.73 46.49
C GLN A 618 -20.25 14.12 47.12
N ASN A 619 -20.87 13.14 46.45
CA ASN A 619 -22.12 12.52 46.91
C ASN A 619 -21.95 11.71 48.21
N LEU A 620 -20.79 11.07 48.42
CA LEU A 620 -20.52 10.32 49.65
C LEU A 620 -20.14 11.19 50.85
N THR A 621 -19.87 12.49 50.66
CA THR A 621 -19.38 13.36 51.74
C THR A 621 -20.35 13.43 52.92
N ALA A 622 -21.67 13.50 52.68
CA ALA A 622 -22.66 13.51 53.76
C ALA A 622 -22.68 12.16 54.51
N TYR A 623 -22.70 11.05 53.77
CA TYR A 623 -22.70 9.69 54.31
C TYR A 623 -21.47 9.41 55.20
N THR A 624 -20.28 9.88 54.81
CA THR A 624 -19.04 9.72 55.61
C THR A 624 -19.01 10.46 56.95
N ARG A 625 -19.99 11.33 57.22
CA ARG A 625 -20.08 12.10 58.49
C ARG A 625 -21.09 11.50 59.47
N ILE A 626 -21.80 10.46 59.06
CA ILE A 626 -22.79 9.75 59.88
C ILE A 626 -22.04 9.05 61.02
N ASN A 627 -22.36 9.42 62.27
CA ASN A 627 -21.80 8.80 63.48
C ASN A 627 -22.77 7.98 64.39
N PRO A 628 -24.05 7.70 64.05
CA PRO A 628 -24.90 6.81 64.85
C PRO A 628 -24.59 5.31 64.68
N TRP A 629 -23.56 4.91 63.91
CA TRP A 629 -23.22 3.50 63.67
C TRP A 629 -23.08 2.66 64.96
N ALA A 630 -22.64 3.27 66.06
CA ALA A 630 -22.50 2.62 67.37
C ALA A 630 -23.82 2.58 68.19
N THR A 631 -24.78 3.46 67.91
CA THR A 631 -26.00 3.66 68.72
C THR A 631 -27.28 3.17 68.03
N LEU A 632 -27.19 2.65 66.81
CA LEU A 632 -28.31 2.01 66.13
C LEU A 632 -28.77 0.77 66.92
N ILE A 633 -30.06 0.70 67.20
CA ILE A 633 -30.72 -0.39 67.91
C ILE A 633 -31.51 -1.23 66.90
N SER A 634 -31.40 -2.55 67.02
CA SER A 634 -32.17 -3.47 66.17
C SER A 634 -33.66 -3.40 66.53
N SER A 635 -34.51 -2.98 65.60
CA SER A 635 -35.96 -3.06 65.76
C SER A 635 -36.36 -4.53 65.80
N SER A 636 -36.70 -5.02 67.00
CA SER A 636 -37.01 -6.42 67.34
C SER A 636 -38.30 -6.99 66.69
N SER A 637 -38.77 -6.40 65.60
CA SER A 637 -40.01 -6.76 64.92
C SER A 637 -39.86 -7.07 63.42
N SER A 638 -38.64 -7.19 62.91
CA SER A 638 -38.39 -7.57 61.51
C SER A 638 -37.92 -9.02 61.45
N SER A 639 -38.72 -9.90 60.86
CA SER A 639 -38.30 -11.24 60.45
C SER A 639 -36.95 -11.20 59.72
N ILE A 640 -36.12 -12.23 59.93
CA ILE A 640 -34.73 -12.44 59.47
C ILE A 640 -34.54 -12.34 57.93
N SER A 641 -35.61 -12.06 57.17
CA SER A 641 -35.66 -12.00 55.70
C SER A 641 -36.08 -10.63 55.11
N ALA A 642 -36.18 -9.55 55.90
CA ALA A 642 -36.53 -8.23 55.38
C ALA A 642 -35.26 -7.39 55.08
N SER A 643 -35.11 -6.95 53.82
CA SER A 643 -34.05 -6.01 53.42
C SER A 643 -34.19 -4.68 54.17
N LEU A 644 -33.14 -4.24 54.88
CA LEU A 644 -33.13 -2.94 55.54
C LEU A 644 -33.19 -1.82 54.50
N PRO A 645 -34.01 -0.78 54.70
CA PRO A 645 -34.04 0.37 53.80
C PRO A 645 -32.68 1.07 53.78
N PRO A 646 -32.25 1.63 52.64
CA PRO A 646 -30.96 2.32 52.55
C PRO A 646 -30.96 3.59 53.41
N THR A 647 -29.78 3.93 53.93
CA THR A 647 -29.54 5.20 54.63
C THR A 647 -29.84 6.40 53.71
N ALA A 648 -30.62 7.38 54.17
CA ALA A 648 -31.14 8.49 53.34
C ALA A 648 -30.03 9.32 52.67
N GLU A 649 -28.87 9.46 53.31
CA GLU A 649 -27.71 10.20 52.82
C GLU A 649 -27.03 9.51 51.61
N LEU A 650 -27.43 8.27 51.26
CA LEU A 650 -27.01 7.59 50.03
C LEU A 650 -27.88 7.93 48.82
N ASP A 651 -29.05 8.53 49.00
CA ASP A 651 -30.01 8.77 47.90
C ASP A 651 -29.39 9.58 46.76
N SER A 652 -28.57 10.59 47.09
CA SER A 652 -27.88 11.43 46.12
C SER A 652 -26.86 10.61 45.29
N LEU A 653 -26.14 9.69 45.94
CA LEU A 653 -25.21 8.80 45.26
C LEU A 653 -25.94 7.81 44.35
N LEU A 654 -26.99 7.15 44.85
CA LEU A 654 -27.74 6.14 44.10
C LEU A 654 -28.40 6.77 42.86
N THR A 655 -28.97 7.96 43.00
CA THR A 655 -29.55 8.74 41.89
C THR A 655 -28.47 9.11 40.87
N THR A 656 -27.32 9.58 41.34
CA THR A 656 -26.17 9.93 40.48
C THR A 656 -25.68 8.69 39.71
N ILE A 657 -25.37 7.58 40.38
CA ILE A 657 -24.91 6.34 39.75
C ILE A 657 -25.92 5.85 38.71
N SER A 658 -27.20 5.77 39.08
CA SER A 658 -28.25 5.30 38.18
C SER A 658 -28.33 6.16 36.91
N THR A 659 -28.31 7.48 37.07
CA THR A 659 -28.43 8.43 35.96
C THR A 659 -27.22 8.37 35.03
N HIS A 660 -26.01 8.42 35.58
CA HIS A 660 -24.78 8.44 34.78
C HIS A 660 -24.56 7.09 34.07
N PHE A 661 -24.68 5.97 34.77
CA PHE A 661 -24.47 4.65 34.15
C PHE A 661 -25.62 4.25 33.21
N SER A 662 -26.85 4.74 33.41
CA SER A 662 -27.93 4.55 32.43
C SER A 662 -27.59 5.23 31.11
N PHE A 663 -27.08 6.45 31.14
CA PHE A 663 -26.58 7.14 29.95
C PHE A 663 -25.38 6.40 29.32
N LEU A 664 -24.33 6.12 30.11
CA LEU A 664 -23.11 5.49 29.62
C LEU A 664 -23.35 4.09 29.05
N SER A 665 -24.29 3.33 29.62
CA SER A 665 -24.64 1.99 29.10
C SER A 665 -25.25 2.02 27.70
N LYS A 666 -25.83 3.15 27.29
CA LYS A 666 -26.37 3.36 25.94
C LYS A 666 -25.33 3.94 24.98
N ALA A 667 -24.44 4.80 25.48
CA ALA A 667 -23.47 5.52 24.66
C ALA A 667 -22.16 4.73 24.44
N LEU A 668 -21.72 3.92 25.41
CA LEU A 668 -20.43 3.23 25.37
C LEU A 668 -20.56 1.73 25.11
N GLY A 669 -19.54 1.16 24.48
CA GLY A 669 -19.39 -0.28 24.35
C GLY A 669 -19.09 -0.97 25.68
N LYS A 670 -19.24 -2.30 25.71
CA LYS A 670 -19.10 -3.11 26.94
C LYS A 670 -17.74 -2.95 27.62
N VAL A 671 -16.66 -2.90 26.84
CA VAL A 671 -15.28 -2.84 27.37
C VAL A 671 -14.98 -1.51 28.08
N PRO A 672 -15.12 -0.34 27.43
CA PRO A 672 -14.89 0.94 28.12
C PRO A 672 -15.85 1.16 29.29
N LEU A 673 -17.14 0.79 29.14
CA LEU A 673 -18.11 0.88 30.23
C LEU A 673 -17.65 0.11 31.48
N ARG A 674 -17.18 -1.13 31.32
CA ARG A 674 -16.65 -1.94 32.43
C ARG A 674 -15.41 -1.33 33.05
N ARG A 675 -14.51 -0.76 32.25
CA ARG A 675 -13.28 -0.12 32.77
C ARG A 675 -13.61 1.09 33.65
N ILE A 676 -14.47 1.96 33.16
CA ILE A 676 -14.97 3.15 33.87
C ILE A 676 -15.73 2.73 35.15
N ALA A 677 -16.60 1.73 35.04
CA ALA A 677 -17.36 1.23 36.18
C ALA A 677 -16.46 0.65 37.28
N ARG A 678 -15.41 -0.11 36.91
CA ARG A 678 -14.42 -0.65 37.87
C ARG A 678 -13.67 0.45 38.63
N ALA A 679 -13.24 1.50 37.93
CA ALA A 679 -12.57 2.64 38.57
C ALA A 679 -13.52 3.38 39.52
N THR A 680 -14.79 3.51 39.13
CA THR A 680 -15.83 4.13 39.96
C THR A 680 -16.11 3.28 41.21
N THR A 681 -16.29 1.97 41.07
CA THR A 681 -16.50 1.05 42.22
C THR A 681 -15.30 1.03 43.15
N SER A 682 -14.07 1.03 42.62
CA SER A 682 -12.86 1.08 43.44
C SER A 682 -12.77 2.39 44.25
N THR A 683 -13.23 3.50 43.69
CA THR A 683 -13.31 4.77 44.42
C THR A 683 -14.35 4.70 45.54
N ILE A 684 -15.52 4.11 45.29
CA ILE A 684 -16.55 3.90 46.32
C ILE A 684 -16.01 3.00 47.44
N ASP A 685 -15.46 1.86 47.07
CA ASP A 685 -14.84 0.87 47.98
C ASP A 685 -13.83 1.53 48.93
N THR A 686 -12.87 2.29 48.38
CA THR A 686 -11.86 3.01 49.15
C THR A 686 -12.50 4.03 50.12
N ILE A 687 -13.47 4.83 49.66
CA ILE A 687 -14.11 5.85 50.52
C ILE A 687 -14.88 5.19 51.66
N LEU A 688 -15.67 4.15 51.37
CA LEU A 688 -16.45 3.45 52.37
C LEU A 688 -15.55 2.72 53.36
N PHE A 689 -14.45 2.12 52.92
CA PHE A 689 -13.51 1.46 53.80
C PHE A 689 -12.77 2.47 54.70
N ASP A 690 -12.11 3.47 54.10
CA ASP A 690 -11.22 4.37 54.84
C ASP A 690 -11.94 5.44 55.64
N GLN A 691 -13.09 5.91 55.17
CA GLN A 691 -13.80 7.05 55.76
C GLN A 691 -15.04 6.66 56.55
N VAL A 692 -15.58 5.45 56.35
CA VAL A 692 -16.71 4.96 57.14
C VAL A 692 -16.26 3.84 58.05
N LEU A 693 -15.88 2.69 57.48
CA LEU A 693 -15.56 1.48 58.22
C LEU A 693 -14.42 1.69 59.21
N LEU A 694 -13.32 2.37 58.81
CA LEU A 694 -12.17 2.59 59.68
C LEU A 694 -12.27 3.82 60.59
N ARG A 695 -13.29 4.68 60.45
CA ARG A 695 -13.42 5.93 61.24
C ARG A 695 -14.46 5.87 62.33
N HIS A 696 -15.48 5.06 62.19
CA HIS A 696 -16.58 4.96 63.13
C HIS A 696 -16.55 3.64 63.89
N SER A 697 -17.23 3.59 65.03
CA SER A 697 -17.49 2.35 65.77
C SER A 697 -18.88 1.82 65.42
N PHE A 698 -19.05 0.50 65.43
CA PHE A 698 -20.26 -0.19 64.96
C PHE A 698 -20.88 -1.09 66.03
N SER A 699 -22.20 -0.99 66.19
CA SER A 699 -23.01 -2.01 66.87
C SER A 699 -23.40 -3.14 65.90
N SER A 700 -23.98 -4.24 66.40
CA SER A 700 -24.61 -5.28 65.55
C SER A 700 -25.54 -4.70 64.49
N ALA A 701 -26.44 -3.81 64.91
CA ALA A 701 -27.42 -3.20 64.02
C ALA A 701 -26.78 -2.20 63.05
N GLY A 702 -25.77 -1.45 63.49
CA GLY A 702 -25.03 -0.54 62.62
C GLY A 702 -24.23 -1.26 61.53
N ALA A 703 -23.59 -2.38 61.88
CA ALA A 703 -22.89 -3.22 60.91
C ALA A 703 -23.86 -3.86 59.89
N ALA A 704 -25.05 -4.30 60.35
CA ALA A 704 -26.09 -4.81 59.47
C ALA A 704 -26.63 -3.75 58.50
N GLN A 705 -26.85 -2.51 58.97
CA GLN A 705 -27.24 -1.38 58.11
C GLN A 705 -26.16 -1.06 57.08
N PHE A 706 -24.89 -0.98 57.49
CA PHE A 706 -23.75 -0.71 56.61
C PHE A 706 -23.63 -1.78 55.51
N ALA A 707 -23.81 -3.06 55.86
CA ALA A 707 -23.82 -4.15 54.89
C ALA A 707 -25.02 -4.05 53.91
N SER A 708 -26.21 -3.66 54.39
CA SER A 708 -27.38 -3.41 53.52
C SER A 708 -27.15 -2.26 52.54
N ASP A 709 -26.52 -1.18 53.03
CA ASP A 709 -26.19 0.00 52.23
C ASP A 709 -25.20 -0.33 51.10
N ILE A 710 -24.13 -1.09 51.40
CA ILE A 710 -23.18 -1.58 50.40
C ILE A 710 -23.90 -2.47 49.37
N ASN A 711 -24.78 -3.37 49.80
CA ASN A 711 -25.57 -4.22 48.90
C ASN A 711 -26.49 -3.41 47.98
N THR A 712 -27.06 -2.31 48.47
CA THR A 712 -27.90 -1.41 47.67
C THR A 712 -27.08 -0.70 46.60
N ILE A 713 -25.88 -0.22 46.93
CA ILE A 713 -24.94 0.37 45.96
C ILE A 713 -24.52 -0.69 44.92
N LYS A 714 -24.14 -1.89 45.38
CA LYS A 714 -23.75 -3.02 44.53
C LYS A 714 -24.86 -3.37 43.53
N PHE A 715 -26.11 -3.47 43.99
CA PHE A 715 -27.25 -3.78 43.14
C PHE A 715 -27.49 -2.71 42.07
N SER A 716 -27.38 -1.44 42.46
CA SER A 716 -27.57 -0.29 41.56
C SER A 716 -26.54 -0.28 40.42
N ILE A 717 -25.28 -0.60 40.71
CA ILE A 717 -24.22 -0.70 39.70
C ILE A 717 -24.37 -1.97 38.84
N SER A 718 -24.68 -3.10 39.48
CA SER A 718 -24.82 -4.42 38.82
C SER A 718 -25.87 -4.40 37.71
N LYS A 719 -26.98 -3.70 37.95
CA LYS A 719 -28.09 -3.55 36.99
C LYS A 719 -27.65 -2.93 35.65
N LEU A 720 -26.63 -2.07 35.66
CA LEU A 720 -26.24 -1.26 34.50
C LEU A 720 -24.90 -1.68 33.88
N CYS A 721 -23.99 -2.26 34.68
CA CYS A 721 -22.63 -2.59 34.23
C CYS A 721 -22.28 -4.09 34.33
N GLY A 722 -23.21 -4.91 34.83
CA GLY A 722 -23.02 -6.35 35.08
C GLY A 722 -22.61 -6.65 36.52
N ALA A 723 -23.07 -7.80 37.04
CA ALA A 723 -22.89 -8.20 38.45
C ALA A 723 -21.42 -8.30 38.87
N GLU A 724 -20.57 -8.88 38.01
CA GLU A 724 -19.14 -9.08 38.30
C GLU A 724 -18.40 -7.77 38.63
N VAL A 725 -18.73 -6.66 37.96
CA VAL A 725 -18.04 -5.39 38.17
C VAL A 725 -18.27 -4.86 39.57
N ALA A 726 -19.51 -4.89 40.04
CA ALA A 726 -19.86 -4.45 41.39
C ALA A 726 -19.37 -5.44 42.45
N GLU A 727 -19.43 -6.74 42.15
CA GLU A 727 -18.95 -7.81 43.04
C GLU A 727 -17.47 -7.69 43.37
N PHE A 728 -16.63 -7.69 42.35
CA PHE A 728 -15.18 -7.59 42.55
C PHE A 728 -14.75 -6.18 42.95
N GLY A 729 -15.46 -5.16 42.49
CA GLY A 729 -15.12 -3.76 42.73
C GLY A 729 -15.34 -3.29 44.17
N LEU A 730 -16.33 -3.88 44.87
CA LEU A 730 -16.67 -3.56 46.27
C LEU A 730 -16.31 -4.71 47.24
N LEU A 731 -15.59 -5.74 46.76
CA LEU A 731 -15.30 -6.94 47.55
C LEU A 731 -14.55 -6.61 48.84
N HIS A 732 -13.59 -5.68 48.79
CA HIS A 732 -12.77 -5.32 49.95
C HIS A 732 -13.62 -4.70 51.07
N VAL A 733 -14.47 -3.72 50.77
CA VAL A 733 -15.39 -3.15 51.77
C VAL A 733 -16.47 -4.14 52.20
N CYS A 734 -16.92 -5.04 51.32
CA CYS A 734 -17.88 -6.10 51.67
C CYS A 734 -17.29 -7.09 52.70
N GLU A 735 -16.04 -7.52 52.52
CA GLU A 735 -15.33 -8.37 53.47
C GLU A 735 -15.14 -7.65 54.81
N GLY A 736 -14.76 -6.37 54.79
CA GLY A 736 -14.68 -5.54 55.98
C GLY A 736 -16.02 -5.39 56.71
N ALA A 737 -17.11 -5.13 55.97
CA ALA A 737 -18.46 -5.04 56.52
C ALA A 737 -18.93 -6.38 57.13
N ARG A 738 -18.58 -7.51 56.50
CA ARG A 738 -18.86 -8.85 57.02
C ARG A 738 -18.05 -9.16 58.28
N LEU A 739 -16.79 -8.72 58.34
CA LEU A 739 -15.93 -8.90 59.52
C LEU A 739 -16.44 -8.08 60.73
N VAL A 740 -16.79 -6.80 60.53
CA VAL A 740 -17.38 -5.98 61.62
C VAL A 740 -18.82 -6.41 61.94
N GLY A 741 -19.48 -7.14 61.06
CA GLY A 741 -20.84 -7.65 61.21
C GLY A 741 -20.96 -9.05 61.82
N LEU A 742 -19.86 -9.69 62.25
CA LEU A 742 -19.90 -11.03 62.83
C LEU A 742 -20.83 -11.09 64.06
N PRO A 743 -21.63 -12.16 64.19
CA PRO A 743 -22.52 -12.32 65.34
C PRO A 743 -21.72 -12.60 66.61
N VAL A 744 -22.22 -12.11 67.76
CA VAL A 744 -21.55 -12.29 69.06
C VAL A 744 -21.51 -13.78 69.46
N GLU A 745 -22.60 -14.49 69.20
CA GLU A 745 -22.69 -15.95 69.30
C GLU A 745 -22.62 -16.58 67.91
N ALA A 746 -21.91 -17.70 67.77
CA ALA A 746 -21.79 -18.39 66.50
C ALA A 746 -23.12 -19.06 66.11
N GLU A 747 -23.54 -18.90 64.85
CA GLU A 747 -24.58 -19.75 64.26
C GLU A 747 -24.04 -21.18 64.04
N GLU A 748 -24.91 -22.20 63.95
CA GLU A 748 -24.50 -23.62 63.82
C GLU A 748 -23.49 -23.81 62.66
N GLY A 749 -22.22 -24.06 63.01
CA GLY A 749 -21.12 -24.29 62.07
C GLY A 749 -20.26 -23.06 61.70
N GLY A 750 -20.55 -21.87 62.23
CA GLY A 750 -19.79 -20.63 61.99
C GLY A 750 -18.80 -20.25 63.09
N MET A 751 -17.99 -19.21 62.85
CA MET A 751 -17.15 -18.57 63.88
C MET A 751 -17.81 -17.28 64.38
N GLY A 752 -18.00 -17.18 65.70
CA GLY A 752 -18.51 -15.97 66.35
C GLY A 752 -17.44 -14.91 66.56
N LEU A 753 -17.86 -13.68 66.86
CA LEU A 753 -17.01 -12.49 67.01
C LEU A 753 -15.78 -12.74 67.90
N TRP A 754 -15.97 -13.33 69.09
CA TRP A 754 -14.89 -13.57 70.05
C TRP A 754 -13.88 -14.64 69.62
N ALA A 755 -14.31 -15.63 68.82
CA ALA A 755 -13.41 -16.64 68.29
C ALA A 755 -12.48 -16.05 67.22
N VAL A 756 -13.02 -15.15 66.40
CA VAL A 756 -12.27 -14.43 65.37
C VAL A 756 -11.35 -13.39 66.00
N GLU A 757 -11.81 -12.64 67.02
CA GLU A 757 -11.00 -11.69 67.78
C GLU A 757 -9.75 -12.36 68.37
N LYS A 758 -9.92 -13.46 69.09
CA LYS A 758 -8.82 -14.22 69.68
C LYS A 758 -7.79 -14.66 68.63
N LYS A 759 -8.26 -15.26 67.52
CA LYS A 759 -7.39 -15.69 66.41
C LYS A 759 -6.71 -14.50 65.72
N MET A 760 -7.34 -13.33 65.69
CA MET A 760 -6.79 -12.15 65.01
C MET A 760 -5.76 -11.42 65.87
N PHE A 761 -5.95 -11.30 67.19
CA PHE A 761 -5.08 -10.51 68.08
C PHE A 761 -4.06 -11.34 68.88
N GLU A 762 -4.40 -12.56 69.30
CA GLU A 762 -3.53 -13.38 70.16
C GLU A 762 -2.67 -14.39 69.38
N ALA A 763 -3.07 -14.76 68.16
CA ALA A 763 -2.40 -15.78 67.36
C ALA A 763 -1.25 -15.22 66.50
N SER A 764 -0.44 -16.13 65.95
CA SER A 764 0.62 -15.78 64.99
C SER A 764 0.03 -15.15 63.72
N GLY A 765 0.84 -14.38 62.97
CA GLY A 765 0.38 -13.72 61.74
C GLY A 765 -0.13 -14.69 60.66
N GLU A 766 0.35 -15.94 60.67
CA GLU A 766 -0.07 -17.01 59.76
C GLU A 766 -1.43 -17.60 60.17
N GLU A 767 -1.66 -17.80 61.48
CA GLU A 767 -2.95 -18.25 62.01
C GLU A 767 -4.05 -17.18 61.84
N ALA A 768 -3.71 -15.90 62.00
CA ALA A 768 -4.63 -14.80 61.73
C ALA A 768 -5.01 -14.72 60.25
N ARG A 769 -4.05 -15.00 59.34
CA ARG A 769 -4.32 -15.10 57.91
C ARG A 769 -5.22 -16.29 57.59
N GLY A 770 -4.92 -17.47 58.15
CA GLY A 770 -5.75 -18.66 58.01
C GLY A 770 -7.20 -18.43 58.49
N CYS A 771 -7.38 -17.65 59.56
CA CYS A 771 -8.71 -17.26 60.04
C CYS A 771 -9.52 -16.43 59.02
N LEU A 772 -8.87 -15.52 58.29
CA LEU A 772 -9.55 -14.75 57.24
C LEU A 772 -9.88 -15.62 56.02
N GLU A 773 -8.99 -16.56 55.67
CA GLU A 773 -9.21 -17.53 54.60
C GLU A 773 -10.35 -18.51 54.93
N GLU A 774 -10.46 -18.98 56.19
CA GLU A 774 -11.58 -19.80 56.70
C GLU A 774 -12.93 -19.06 56.61
N LEU A 775 -12.93 -17.73 56.77
CA LEU A 775 -14.12 -16.89 56.59
C LEU A 775 -14.43 -16.61 55.10
N GLY A 776 -13.55 -17.02 54.19
CA GLY A 776 -13.68 -16.82 52.74
C GLY A 776 -13.31 -15.42 52.27
N PHE A 777 -12.51 -14.68 53.04
CA PHE A 777 -12.02 -13.35 52.65
C PHE A 777 -10.79 -13.47 51.75
N GLN A 778 -10.79 -12.70 50.67
CA GLN A 778 -9.80 -12.76 49.59
C GLN A 778 -8.97 -11.46 49.48
N ARG A 779 -9.54 -10.32 49.86
CA ARG A 779 -8.91 -8.99 49.70
C ARG A 779 -8.49 -8.35 51.01
N LEU A 780 -9.12 -8.70 52.12
CA LEU A 780 -8.81 -8.12 53.42
C LEU A 780 -7.50 -8.67 54.00
N GLY A 781 -6.52 -7.80 54.24
CA GLY A 781 -5.26 -8.19 54.89
C GLY A 781 -5.37 -8.28 56.41
N VAL A 782 -4.48 -9.05 57.08
CA VAL A 782 -4.51 -9.22 58.55
C VAL A 782 -4.45 -7.90 59.31
N ALA A 783 -3.59 -6.96 58.89
CA ALA A 783 -3.46 -5.67 59.55
C ALA A 783 -4.72 -4.80 59.42
N GLU A 784 -5.39 -4.87 58.26
CA GLU A 784 -6.66 -4.18 58.02
C GLU A 784 -7.79 -4.84 58.79
N GLY A 785 -7.86 -6.18 58.77
CA GLY A 785 -8.84 -6.97 59.51
C GLY A 785 -8.80 -6.68 61.01
N ARG A 786 -7.60 -6.57 61.62
CA ARG A 786 -7.44 -6.14 63.02
C ARG A 786 -8.04 -4.76 63.27
N LYS A 787 -7.74 -3.79 62.38
CA LYS A 787 -8.27 -2.42 62.50
C LYS A 787 -9.79 -2.40 62.38
N VAL A 788 -10.36 -3.15 61.44
CA VAL A 788 -11.81 -3.27 61.22
C VAL A 788 -12.47 -3.92 62.44
N LEU A 789 -11.91 -5.00 62.97
CA LEU A 789 -12.47 -5.69 64.13
C LEU A 789 -12.45 -4.81 65.39
N ALA A 790 -11.40 -4.00 65.58
CA ALA A 790 -11.32 -3.00 66.64
C ALA A 790 -12.35 -1.85 66.51
N ARG A 791 -13.12 -1.78 65.42
CA ARG A 791 -14.25 -0.85 65.27
C ARG A 791 -15.55 -1.41 65.79
N ARG A 792 -15.59 -2.67 66.20
CA ARG A 792 -16.76 -3.26 66.84
C ARG A 792 -16.87 -2.79 68.29
N VAL A 793 -18.03 -2.24 68.68
CA VAL A 793 -18.22 -1.67 70.04
C VAL A 793 -17.93 -2.70 71.13
N GLU A 794 -18.37 -3.94 70.93
CA GLU A 794 -18.15 -5.06 71.85
C GLU A 794 -16.65 -5.40 72.02
N VAL A 795 -15.82 -5.13 71.01
CA VAL A 795 -14.36 -5.39 71.03
C VAL A 795 -13.59 -4.15 71.51
N SER A 796 -14.06 -2.93 71.20
CA SER A 796 -13.36 -1.68 71.55
C SER A 796 -13.50 -1.26 73.01
N ASP A 797 -14.47 -1.81 73.73
CA ASP A 797 -14.70 -1.55 75.16
C ASP A 797 -13.85 -2.47 76.09
N GLN A 798 -12.98 -3.30 75.51
CA GLN A 798 -11.89 -4.02 76.19
C GLN A 798 -10.55 -3.32 75.98
#